data_AF-A0A8H6FIL5-F1
#
_entry.id   AF-A0A8H6FIL5-F1
#
_cell.length_a   1.000
_cell.length_b   1.000
_cell.length_c   1.000
_cell.angle_alpha   90.00
_cell.angle_beta   90.00
_cell.angle_gamma   90.00
#
_symmetry.space_group_name_H-M   'P 1'
#
loop_
_entity.id
_entity.type
_entity.pdbx_description
1 polymer ?
#
loop_
_entity_poly.entity_id
_entity_poly.type
_entity_poly.pdbx_seq_one_letter_code
_entity_poly.pdbx_strand_id
1 'polypeptide(L)'
;MVVPSVAIASSRTVQTALDPIRNASGIISSYPGRVPTIVGVLSSPSRLRRLPRRAESQMHGSVPVRTLSLLGASTCWNPSELETLDSDLLEYFCCVASASLATFGQDTTNLGKILLRISLEGKTASAAALFQALIAFASLHRYGLQSQAVEAKIAALGNLAQGSFEPSFGAIGAIQHISTGMLLCSFEVHQASCTSGQWTQYLGGVKTVINASSIKTLLQFSSDVVVLLDWLHYHDVSARFSLLHWKREGAPELPFTPTDHLCPQISNFPPPILSMLNLLSQICDTVSSSAISPEMSDDVHDHKSFVEVLDWRIRSLPIPKVTEGSDNATLVMKLYQLAMLWYLNRSSEGLIDQPIRTQQQIDQAFAILPRLSSCKQQFPIYIIGFVGCGLSGLASALALAQTGHRVTVFERSLELQEIGAGIQLSPNATRMLQHWGVLEEVLKYADRPEAGTFRSYRGDVLSQSPPVSDPRLVNKAPYIVIHRADLLRALLSGTRKHKIEVRLGSDVKEIDFSKPSLRLSTNEVYEADVILGADGERSRCRGILLGHADPPYSPGDVVYRISVPIADITEDHLAWDLKKRSSVNFWMGSGGHVVSYLIQHDMLNVVLVYAEGGSGKVMYGPQRADLEEFRSKISDWDPVLHELINVEGSVCTKWTLFQIHEPSQWRHESGRFVLIGDAAHAILPCLAQGAAQVFEDAGVLGGIFSLLVGRDQIPDALRVFEEVRKPRASDVRHRTLDQKAMFALADGPDQEKRDVRLRAGADHELFKWLWEYDAAESGREAWKNFTKTHEYGVKPHNGIEGIRESSIL
;
A
#
# COMPACT_ATOMS: atom_id res chain seq x y z
N MET A 1 -18.55 42.16 37.44
CA MET A 1 -17.91 41.09 38.23
C MET A 1 -17.71 39.90 37.29
N VAL A 2 -16.61 39.16 37.24
CA VAL A 2 -15.18 39.28 37.60
C VAL A 2 -14.62 37.89 37.24
N VAL A 3 -13.41 37.84 36.68
CA VAL A 3 -12.70 36.61 36.25
C VAL A 3 -12.01 35.95 37.48
N PRO A 4 -11.95 34.60 37.57
CA PRO A 4 -10.69 33.85 37.35
C PRO A 4 -10.92 32.57 36.50
N SER A 5 -10.06 32.01 35.63
CA SER A 5 -8.59 31.83 35.54
C SER A 5 -7.96 30.84 36.54
N VAL A 6 -7.40 29.70 36.06
CA VAL A 6 -6.02 29.19 36.36
C VAL A 6 -5.77 27.73 35.88
N ALA A 7 -4.63 27.57 35.18
CA ALA A 7 -3.69 26.44 35.01
C ALA A 7 -4.11 24.94 34.91
N ILE A 8 -3.81 24.36 33.74
CA ILE A 8 -2.77 23.34 33.48
C ILE A 8 -2.27 22.50 34.68
N ALA A 9 -2.39 21.17 34.57
CA ALA A 9 -1.54 20.20 35.27
C ALA A 9 -1.07 19.09 34.31
N SER A 10 0.23 18.81 34.29
CA SER A 10 0.88 17.83 33.41
C SER A 10 1.17 16.51 34.13
N SER A 11 1.11 15.39 33.39
CA SER A 11 1.70 14.10 33.79
C SER A 11 2.20 13.40 32.52
N ARG A 12 3.51 13.29 32.24
CA ARG A 12 4.54 12.44 32.88
C ARG A 12 4.24 10.94 32.83
N THR A 13 4.17 10.36 31.62
CA THR A 13 4.29 8.88 31.46
C THR A 13 4.92 8.40 30.13
N VAL A 14 5.79 9.18 29.46
CA VAL A 14 6.58 8.71 28.29
C VAL A 14 7.99 9.35 28.27
N GLN A 15 8.81 9.12 29.30
CA GLN A 15 10.13 9.76 29.40
C GLN A 15 11.21 8.89 30.06
N THR A 16 11.24 7.60 29.72
CA THR A 16 12.19 6.60 30.29
C THR A 16 12.72 5.62 29.24
N ALA A 17 12.90 6.05 27.99
CA ALA A 17 13.43 5.21 26.90
C ALA A 17 14.39 5.93 25.92
N LEU A 18 14.83 7.16 26.22
CA LEU A 18 15.71 7.96 25.34
C LEU A 18 16.75 8.76 26.15
N ASP A 19 17.73 8.05 26.68
CA ASP A 19 19.04 8.60 27.11
C ASP A 19 20.04 7.44 27.08
N PRO A 20 20.90 7.34 26.04
CA PRO A 20 22.30 7.71 26.28
C PRO A 20 23.05 8.21 25.01
N ILE A 21 22.91 9.48 24.63
CA ILE A 21 23.84 10.14 23.67
C ILE A 21 24.18 11.56 24.15
N ARG A 22 24.71 11.69 25.38
CA ARG A 22 25.13 13.01 25.91
C ARG A 22 26.41 13.07 26.74
N ASN A 23 27.03 11.94 27.08
CA ASN A 23 28.29 11.88 27.82
C ASN A 23 29.31 10.96 27.13
N ALA A 24 30.02 11.48 26.12
CA ALA A 24 31.14 10.81 25.46
C ALA A 24 32.31 11.78 25.18
N SER A 25 32.55 12.70 26.12
CA SER A 25 33.64 13.68 26.06
C SER A 25 34.10 14.06 27.47
N GLY A 26 34.81 13.16 28.14
CA GLY A 26 35.39 13.41 29.46
C GLY A 26 35.80 12.15 30.21
N ILE A 27 36.97 12.21 30.85
CA ILE A 27 37.56 11.25 31.80
C ILE A 27 38.45 10.16 31.18
N ILE A 28 39.71 10.53 30.99
CA ILE A 28 40.87 9.65 31.12
C ILE A 28 41.20 9.54 32.62
N SER A 29 41.36 8.32 33.17
CA SER A 29 42.31 7.95 34.26
C SER A 29 41.86 6.73 35.10
N SER A 30 42.85 5.87 35.42
CA SER A 30 43.00 5.04 36.64
C SER A 30 42.06 3.84 36.99
N TYR A 31 42.56 2.63 36.63
CA TYR A 31 42.97 1.55 37.56
C TYR A 31 41.91 0.60 38.22
N PRO A 32 42.28 -0.61 38.75
CA PRO A 32 41.96 -1.88 38.07
C PRO A 32 41.17 -2.94 38.90
N GLY A 33 40.80 -4.09 38.31
CA GLY A 33 40.19 -5.19 39.07
C GLY A 33 40.06 -6.58 38.41
N ARG A 34 41.15 -7.36 38.38
CA ARG A 34 41.26 -8.85 38.41
C ARG A 34 40.45 -9.76 37.44
N VAL A 35 41.23 -10.54 36.66
CA VAL A 35 40.91 -11.83 36.01
C VAL A 35 40.77 -12.98 37.07
N PRO A 36 40.17 -14.15 36.76
CA PRO A 36 40.92 -15.31 36.18
C PRO A 36 40.22 -15.99 34.97
N THR A 37 40.90 -16.34 33.87
CA THR A 37 41.77 -17.53 33.60
C THR A 37 40.95 -18.74 33.08
N ILE A 38 40.86 -18.97 31.75
CA ILE A 38 41.78 -19.75 30.87
C ILE A 38 41.82 -21.26 31.17
N VAL A 39 41.33 -22.08 30.21
CA VAL A 39 41.94 -23.27 29.51
C VAL A 39 41.07 -23.45 28.24
N GLY A 40 41.49 -23.69 26.98
CA GLY A 40 42.66 -24.35 26.39
C GLY A 40 42.25 -25.73 25.80
N VAL A 41 42.80 -26.29 24.71
CA VAL A 41 43.64 -25.77 23.62
C VAL A 41 43.70 -26.83 22.48
N LEU A 42 43.84 -26.39 21.21
CA LEU A 42 44.35 -27.09 20.00
C LEU A 42 43.86 -28.51 19.56
N SER A 43 43.52 -28.62 18.27
CA SER A 43 44.32 -29.44 17.32
C SER A 43 44.01 -29.12 15.84
N SER A 44 45.01 -29.33 14.97
CA SER A 44 45.01 -29.21 13.48
C SER A 44 45.85 -30.40 12.94
N PRO A 45 46.21 -30.60 11.64
CA PRO A 45 45.97 -29.78 10.44
C PRO A 45 45.70 -30.55 9.10
N SER A 46 45.73 -29.80 7.98
CA SER A 46 46.26 -30.16 6.63
C SER A 46 45.34 -30.68 5.52
N ARG A 47 45.37 -30.01 4.35
CA ARG A 47 46.21 -30.39 3.18
C ARG A 47 46.24 -29.29 2.09
N LEU A 48 47.40 -29.16 1.43
CA LEU A 48 47.62 -28.30 0.25
C LEU A 48 47.45 -29.06 -1.07
N ARG A 49 47.08 -28.34 -2.14
CA ARG A 49 47.56 -28.59 -3.53
C ARG A 49 47.98 -27.27 -4.18
N ARG A 50 48.81 -27.35 -5.23
CA ARG A 50 49.81 -26.32 -5.58
C ARG A 50 49.95 -26.17 -7.12
N LEU A 51 50.32 -24.96 -7.56
CA LEU A 51 51.05 -24.59 -8.81
C LEU A 51 50.24 -24.33 -10.11
N PRO A 52 50.79 -23.57 -11.11
CA PRO A 52 51.96 -22.66 -11.08
C PRO A 52 51.73 -21.22 -11.66
N ARG A 53 52.76 -20.36 -11.56
CA ARG A 53 52.89 -19.03 -12.20
C ARG A 53 53.58 -19.09 -13.58
N ARG A 54 53.28 -18.14 -14.48
CA ARG A 54 54.16 -17.39 -15.42
C ARG A 54 53.29 -16.56 -16.41
N ALA A 55 53.70 -15.44 -17.01
CA ALA A 55 54.94 -14.63 -16.92
C ALA A 55 54.62 -13.15 -17.27
N GLU A 56 55.53 -12.23 -16.94
CA GLU A 56 55.49 -10.83 -17.40
C GLU A 56 56.27 -10.65 -18.72
N SER A 57 55.86 -9.69 -19.55
CA SER A 57 56.71 -9.10 -20.59
C SER A 57 56.31 -7.65 -20.87
N GLN A 58 57.27 -6.73 -20.78
CA GLN A 58 57.11 -5.29 -21.05
C GLN A 58 56.97 -5.00 -22.55
N MET A 59 56.34 -3.87 -22.91
CA MET A 59 56.76 -2.96 -24.01
C MET A 59 55.98 -1.63 -23.95
N HIS A 60 56.53 -0.57 -24.56
CA HIS A 60 56.12 0.83 -24.43
C HIS A 60 54.80 1.21 -25.15
N GLY A 61 54.14 2.29 -24.69
CA GLY A 61 53.24 3.09 -25.54
C GLY A 61 52.18 3.93 -24.81
N SER A 62 52.30 5.26 -24.89
CA SER A 62 51.26 6.32 -24.79
C SER A 62 49.94 6.07 -24.03
N VAL A 63 49.63 6.96 -23.08
CA VAL A 63 48.32 7.11 -22.43
C VAL A 63 47.19 7.38 -23.44
N PRO A 64 46.03 6.71 -23.29
CA PRO A 64 44.73 7.31 -23.52
C PRO A 64 43.92 7.29 -22.22
N VAL A 65 43.42 8.46 -21.79
CA VAL A 65 42.46 8.56 -20.69
C VAL A 65 41.14 7.92 -21.15
N ARG A 66 40.91 6.67 -20.76
CA ARG A 66 39.61 6.01 -20.92
C ARG A 66 38.68 6.47 -19.82
N THR A 67 37.73 7.33 -20.17
CA THR A 67 36.55 7.60 -19.36
C THR A 67 35.74 6.31 -19.24
N LEU A 68 35.89 5.59 -18.12
CA LEU A 68 35.10 4.39 -17.83
C LEU A 68 33.70 4.81 -17.35
N SER A 69 32.72 4.74 -18.24
CA SER A 69 31.31 4.85 -17.84
C SER A 69 30.92 3.59 -17.05
N LEU A 70 30.81 3.70 -15.72
CA LEU A 70 30.43 2.58 -14.85
C LEU A 70 28.97 2.10 -15.01
N LEU A 71 28.15 2.82 -15.77
CA LEU A 71 26.74 2.49 -16.04
C LEU A 71 26.55 1.57 -17.28
N GLY A 72 27.44 0.60 -17.47
CA GLY A 72 27.49 -0.29 -18.63
C GLY A 72 26.77 -1.63 -18.45
N ALA A 73 25.48 -1.66 -18.80
CA ALA A 73 24.65 -2.83 -19.13
C ALA A 73 24.28 -3.88 -18.03
N SER A 74 22.97 -4.17 -17.97
CA SER A 74 22.32 -5.41 -17.51
C SER A 74 22.65 -5.90 -16.08
N THR A 75 22.03 -5.29 -15.07
CA THR A 75 21.90 -5.88 -13.73
C THR A 75 21.05 -7.15 -13.77
N CYS A 76 21.69 -8.32 -13.67
CA CYS A 76 21.02 -9.58 -13.42
C CYS A 76 20.56 -9.62 -11.95
N TRP A 77 19.29 -9.32 -11.70
CA TRP A 77 18.66 -9.37 -10.37
C TRP A 77 17.78 -10.60 -10.24
N ASN A 78 17.74 -11.20 -9.04
CA ASN A 78 16.82 -12.27 -8.70
C ASN A 78 15.87 -11.76 -7.59
N PRO A 79 14.55 -11.63 -7.84
CA PRO A 79 13.58 -11.10 -6.87
C PRO A 79 13.40 -11.89 -5.57
N SER A 80 13.99 -13.09 -5.47
CA SER A 80 13.59 -14.13 -4.51
C SER A 80 14.04 -13.94 -3.05
N GLU A 81 14.73 -12.85 -2.70
CA GLU A 81 15.26 -12.59 -1.35
C GLU A 81 14.59 -11.40 -0.62
N LEU A 82 13.63 -10.71 -1.24
CA LEU A 82 12.82 -9.69 -0.54
C LEU A 82 11.64 -10.34 0.17
N GLU A 83 11.41 -9.96 1.43
CA GLU A 83 10.09 -10.14 2.04
C GLU A 83 9.06 -9.33 1.23
N THR A 84 7.85 -9.88 1.05
CA THR A 84 6.83 -9.30 0.15
C THR A 84 6.49 -7.85 0.48
N LEU A 85 6.59 -7.46 1.76
CA LEU A 85 6.29 -6.12 2.25
C LEU A 85 7.33 -5.07 1.81
N ASP A 86 8.59 -5.46 1.68
CA ASP A 86 9.68 -4.57 1.24
C ASP A 86 9.66 -4.40 -0.28
N SER A 87 9.26 -5.42 -1.04
CA SER A 87 9.07 -5.32 -2.49
C SER A 87 7.98 -4.29 -2.84
N ASP A 88 6.82 -4.36 -2.16
CA ASP A 88 5.71 -3.41 -2.33
C ASP A 88 6.08 -1.96 -1.98
N LEU A 89 6.96 -1.76 -0.98
CA LEU A 89 7.44 -0.43 -0.60
C LEU A 89 8.53 0.10 -1.54
N LEU A 90 9.41 -0.76 -2.05
CA LEU A 90 10.41 -0.40 -3.04
C LEU A 90 9.77 0.02 -4.36
N GLU A 91 8.75 -0.72 -4.82
CA GLU A 91 7.96 -0.31 -6.00
C GLU A 91 7.24 1.01 -5.74
N TYR A 92 6.59 1.17 -4.59
CA TYR A 92 5.94 2.43 -4.20
C TYR A 92 6.93 3.61 -4.16
N PHE A 93 8.17 3.40 -3.73
CA PHE A 93 9.20 4.43 -3.81
C PHE A 93 9.48 4.85 -5.27
N CYS A 94 9.66 3.87 -6.15
CA CYS A 94 10.01 4.09 -7.55
C CYS A 94 8.89 4.76 -8.35
N CYS A 95 7.63 4.40 -8.08
CA CYS A 95 6.47 4.91 -8.80
C CYS A 95 5.88 6.19 -8.18
N VAL A 96 5.95 6.35 -6.85
CA VAL A 96 5.19 7.37 -6.12
C VAL A 96 6.08 8.18 -5.17
N ALA A 97 6.67 7.57 -4.14
CA ALA A 97 7.28 8.34 -3.04
C ALA A 97 8.46 9.20 -3.49
N SER A 98 9.27 8.75 -4.45
CA SER A 98 10.40 9.53 -5.00
C SER A 98 9.97 10.87 -5.62
N ALA A 99 8.71 11.01 -6.07
CA ALA A 99 8.17 12.27 -6.58
C ALA A 99 7.92 13.34 -5.50
N SER A 100 7.92 12.96 -4.21
CA SER A 100 7.80 13.89 -3.08
C SER A 100 9.14 14.45 -2.58
N LEU A 101 10.28 13.90 -3.05
CA LEU A 101 11.60 14.41 -2.69
C LEU A 101 11.73 15.87 -3.15
N ALA A 102 11.96 16.77 -2.20
CA ALA A 102 12.04 18.19 -2.48
C ALA A 102 13.30 18.50 -3.29
N THR A 103 13.12 18.94 -4.54
CA THR A 103 14.20 19.39 -5.43
C THR A 103 13.82 20.74 -6.05
N PHE A 104 14.79 21.46 -6.59
CA PHE A 104 14.55 22.73 -7.28
C PHE A 104 14.88 22.63 -8.76
N GLY A 105 13.86 22.39 -9.59
CA GLY A 105 13.98 22.30 -11.04
C GLY A 105 14.67 21.04 -11.58
N GLN A 106 14.91 20.02 -10.76
CA GLN A 106 15.35 18.70 -11.21
C GLN A 106 14.18 17.72 -11.35
N ASP A 107 14.32 16.74 -12.23
CA ASP A 107 13.40 15.60 -12.30
C ASP A 107 13.55 14.69 -11.07
N THR A 108 12.56 14.74 -10.18
CA THR A 108 12.44 13.88 -8.99
C THR A 108 12.44 12.40 -9.34
N THR A 109 11.89 12.01 -10.51
CA THR A 109 11.85 10.62 -10.96
C THR A 109 13.23 10.13 -11.40
N ASN A 110 14.10 11.00 -11.92
CA ASN A 110 15.51 10.68 -12.17
C ASN A 110 16.29 10.50 -10.85
N LEU A 111 16.10 11.39 -9.87
CA LEU A 111 16.72 11.29 -8.55
C LEU A 111 16.35 9.96 -7.86
N GLY A 112 15.06 9.58 -7.86
CA GLY A 112 14.62 8.28 -7.32
C GLY A 112 15.30 7.09 -7.96
N LYS A 113 15.44 7.09 -9.30
CA LYS A 113 16.16 6.03 -10.06
C LYS A 113 17.66 5.99 -9.72
N ILE A 114 18.30 7.13 -9.50
CA ILE A 114 19.71 7.22 -9.09
C ILE A 114 19.88 6.58 -7.70
N LEU A 115 19.05 6.97 -6.72
CA LEU A 115 19.11 6.44 -5.35
C LEU A 115 18.90 4.92 -5.32
N LEU A 116 17.96 4.40 -6.10
CA LEU A 116 17.76 2.96 -6.26
C LEU A 116 19.02 2.27 -6.81
N ARG A 117 19.61 2.77 -7.91
CA ARG A 117 20.84 2.18 -8.48
C ARG A 117 21.97 2.09 -7.44
N ILE A 118 22.18 3.18 -6.69
CA ILE A 118 23.24 3.26 -5.66
C ILE A 118 22.99 2.28 -4.50
N SER A 119 21.72 2.04 -4.14
CA SER A 119 21.33 1.09 -3.09
C SER A 119 21.58 -0.37 -3.46
N LEU A 120 21.55 -0.67 -4.76
CA LEU A 120 21.76 -2.01 -5.32
C LEU A 120 23.24 -2.26 -5.72
N GLU A 121 24.11 -1.26 -5.57
CA GLU A 121 25.52 -1.35 -5.94
C GLU A 121 26.38 -1.95 -4.81
N GLY A 122 26.55 -3.26 -4.85
CA GLY A 122 27.43 -4.01 -3.94
C GLY A 122 26.73 -4.56 -2.70
N LYS A 123 27.53 -5.03 -1.73
CA LYS A 123 27.06 -5.64 -0.47
C LYS A 123 27.72 -4.98 0.76
N THR A 124 27.94 -3.67 0.70
CA THR A 124 28.49 -2.88 1.82
C THR A 124 27.41 -2.59 2.86
N ALA A 125 27.80 -2.30 4.11
CA ALA A 125 26.84 -1.80 5.09
C ALA A 125 26.19 -0.47 4.65
N SER A 126 26.92 0.37 3.90
CA SER A 126 26.39 1.63 3.36
C SER A 126 25.32 1.43 2.27
N ALA A 127 25.40 0.39 1.44
CA ALA A 127 24.36 0.02 0.48
C ALA A 127 23.08 -0.45 1.20
N ALA A 128 23.24 -1.33 2.19
CA ALA A 128 22.14 -1.80 3.04
C ALA A 128 21.49 -0.67 3.84
N ALA A 129 22.27 0.33 4.27
CA ALA A 129 21.75 1.53 4.91
C ALA A 129 20.86 2.35 3.97
N LEU A 130 21.30 2.55 2.73
CA LEU A 130 20.54 3.28 1.72
C LEU A 130 19.23 2.57 1.38
N PHE A 131 19.27 1.24 1.21
CA PHE A 131 18.07 0.43 1.00
C PHE A 131 17.05 0.61 2.14
N GLN A 132 17.50 0.48 3.39
CA GLN A 132 16.63 0.68 4.57
C GLN A 132 16.09 2.12 4.67
N ALA A 133 16.84 3.13 4.24
CA ALA A 133 16.35 4.51 4.18
C ALA A 133 15.30 4.73 3.06
N LEU A 134 15.41 4.02 1.93
CA LEU A 134 14.38 4.01 0.88
C LEU A 134 13.07 3.42 1.42
N ILE A 135 13.14 2.26 2.09
CA ILE A 135 11.98 1.60 2.72
C ILE A 135 11.37 2.49 3.82
N ALA A 136 12.19 3.10 4.67
CA ALA A 136 11.72 4.03 5.71
C ALA A 136 10.96 5.22 5.10
N PHE A 137 11.54 5.87 4.08
CA PHE A 137 10.92 7.02 3.40
C PHE A 137 9.62 6.63 2.68
N ALA A 138 9.61 5.50 1.99
CA ALA A 138 8.42 4.97 1.33
C ALA A 138 7.29 4.64 2.33
N SER A 139 7.65 4.00 3.46
CA SER A 139 6.71 3.66 4.54
C SER A 139 6.12 4.92 5.19
N LEU A 140 6.95 5.92 5.49
CA LEU A 140 6.51 7.23 5.99
C LEU A 140 5.55 7.92 5.01
N HIS A 141 5.89 7.94 3.72
CA HIS A 141 5.09 8.58 2.67
C HIS A 141 3.76 7.86 2.43
N ARG A 142 3.72 6.52 2.53
CA ARG A 142 2.52 5.70 2.27
C ARG A 142 1.58 5.59 3.47
N TYR A 143 2.13 5.38 4.67
CA TYR A 143 1.38 4.99 5.87
C TYR A 143 1.46 6.01 7.02
N GLY A 144 2.23 7.09 6.85
CA GLY A 144 2.60 8.01 7.92
C GLY A 144 3.64 7.43 8.88
N LEU A 145 3.87 8.10 10.01
CA LEU A 145 4.85 7.66 11.00
C LEU A 145 4.34 6.44 11.79
N GLN A 146 4.63 5.24 11.27
CA GLN A 146 4.29 3.93 11.85
C GLN A 146 5.55 3.18 12.32
N SER A 147 5.37 2.05 13.02
CA SER A 147 6.49 1.24 13.53
C SER A 147 7.48 0.83 12.44
N GLN A 148 6.99 0.33 11.29
CA GLN A 148 7.83 -0.08 10.16
C GLN A 148 8.74 1.04 9.65
N ALA A 149 8.20 2.27 9.50
CA ALA A 149 8.97 3.43 9.06
C ALA A 149 10.09 3.80 10.06
N VAL A 150 9.82 3.62 11.36
CA VAL A 150 10.79 3.86 12.44
C VAL A 150 11.82 2.74 12.52
N GLU A 151 11.41 1.48 12.40
CA GLU A 151 12.28 0.29 12.41
C GLU A 151 13.26 0.32 11.22
N ALA A 152 12.78 0.60 10.01
CA ALA A 152 13.63 0.77 8.83
C ALA A 152 14.59 1.97 8.98
N LYS A 153 14.15 3.08 9.57
CA LYS A 153 15.05 4.21 9.91
C LYS A 153 16.15 3.80 10.90
N ILE A 154 15.81 3.03 11.93
CA ILE A 154 16.77 2.53 12.92
C ILE A 154 17.77 1.56 12.26
N ALA A 155 17.30 0.66 11.39
CA ALA A 155 18.15 -0.25 10.62
C ALA A 155 19.11 0.52 9.69
N ALA A 156 18.62 1.56 9.00
CA ALA A 156 19.46 2.44 8.17
C ALA A 156 20.57 3.12 9.00
N LEU A 157 20.23 3.67 10.16
CA LEU A 157 21.21 4.29 11.08
C LEU A 157 22.25 3.28 11.61
N GLY A 158 21.82 2.08 11.99
CA GLY A 158 22.72 1.01 12.43
C GLY A 158 23.71 0.60 11.33
N ASN A 159 23.22 0.48 10.09
CA ASN A 159 24.04 0.14 8.93
C ASN A 159 25.02 1.27 8.54
N LEU A 160 24.64 2.55 8.64
CA LEU A 160 25.58 3.67 8.46
C LEU A 160 26.70 3.66 9.51
N ALA A 161 26.35 3.39 10.77
CA ALA A 161 27.33 3.30 11.85
C ALA A 161 28.32 2.16 11.60
N GLN A 162 27.87 0.99 11.14
CA GLN A 162 28.77 -0.11 10.76
C GLN A 162 29.66 0.24 9.55
N GLY A 163 29.07 0.83 8.50
CA GLY A 163 29.80 1.23 7.29
C GLY A 163 30.91 2.25 7.55
N SER A 164 30.76 3.09 8.59
CA SER A 164 31.76 4.06 9.02
C SER A 164 33.05 3.43 9.58
N PHE A 165 33.04 2.14 9.93
CA PHE A 165 34.21 1.41 10.42
C PHE A 165 34.79 0.42 9.39
N GLU A 166 34.26 0.36 8.17
CA GLU A 166 34.80 -0.53 7.12
C GLU A 166 36.21 -0.07 6.68
N PRO A 167 37.23 -0.96 6.65
CA PRO A 167 38.61 -0.60 6.25
C PRO A 167 38.75 -0.07 4.82
N SER A 168 37.70 -0.19 4.01
CA SER A 168 37.63 0.20 2.60
C SER A 168 36.54 1.25 2.34
N PHE A 169 36.45 2.28 3.19
CA PHE A 169 35.57 3.43 2.97
C PHE A 169 36.06 4.29 1.78
N GLY A 170 35.84 3.77 0.57
CA GLY A 170 36.15 4.43 -0.70
C GLY A 170 35.02 5.35 -1.19
N ALA A 171 35.21 5.95 -2.37
CA ALA A 171 34.27 6.90 -2.96
C ALA A 171 32.83 6.35 -3.09
N ILE A 172 32.66 5.07 -3.41
CA ILE A 172 31.33 4.43 -3.52
C ILE A 172 30.62 4.40 -2.15
N GLY A 173 31.34 4.01 -1.08
CA GLY A 173 30.81 4.04 0.29
C GLY A 173 30.44 5.45 0.72
N ALA A 174 31.25 6.45 0.37
CA ALA A 174 30.94 7.86 0.61
C ALA A 174 29.66 8.31 -0.14
N ILE A 175 29.48 7.94 -1.42
CA ILE A 175 28.27 8.25 -2.20
C ILE A 175 27.03 7.60 -1.58
N GLN A 176 27.12 6.34 -1.15
CA GLN A 176 26.05 5.62 -0.44
C GLN A 176 25.70 6.30 0.89
N HIS A 177 26.70 6.70 1.67
CA HIS A 177 26.53 7.39 2.95
C HIS A 177 25.90 8.78 2.79
N ILE A 178 26.32 9.55 1.77
CA ILE A 178 25.74 10.84 1.37
C ILE A 178 24.26 10.66 0.97
N SER A 179 23.98 9.69 0.09
CA SER A 179 22.62 9.39 -0.40
C SER A 179 21.68 9.01 0.75
N THR A 180 22.15 8.20 1.68
CA THR A 180 21.37 7.75 2.85
C THR A 180 21.10 8.92 3.78
N GLY A 181 22.10 9.75 4.07
CA GLY A 181 21.93 10.95 4.90
C GLY A 181 20.91 11.94 4.30
N MET A 182 20.90 12.12 2.99
CA MET A 182 19.93 12.97 2.31
C MET A 182 18.49 12.41 2.33
N LEU A 183 18.32 11.09 2.20
CA LEU A 183 17.02 10.43 2.38
C LEU A 183 16.52 10.52 3.82
N LEU A 184 17.40 10.33 4.81
CA LEU A 184 17.04 10.49 6.23
C LEU A 184 16.73 11.95 6.59
N CYS A 185 17.43 12.92 6.00
CA CYS A 185 17.04 14.34 6.05
C CYS A 185 15.63 14.54 5.49
N SER A 186 15.33 13.96 4.33
CA SER A 186 14.01 14.06 3.68
C SER A 186 12.90 13.39 4.48
N PHE A 187 13.18 12.26 5.14
CA PHE A 187 12.29 11.58 6.08
C PHE A 187 11.91 12.50 7.24
N GLU A 188 12.88 13.16 7.87
CA GLU A 188 12.61 14.11 8.95
C GLU A 188 11.81 15.34 8.48
N VAL A 189 12.09 15.87 7.28
CA VAL A 189 11.34 16.98 6.68
C VAL A 189 9.87 16.61 6.39
N HIS A 190 9.58 15.35 6.08
CA HIS A 190 8.23 14.86 5.79
C HIS A 190 7.42 14.41 7.03
N GLN A 191 7.99 14.46 8.23
CA GLN A 191 7.20 14.19 9.44
C GLN A 191 6.20 15.32 9.70
N ALA A 192 4.92 14.96 9.85
CA ALA A 192 3.82 15.90 10.13
C ALA A 192 3.92 16.65 11.48
N SER A 193 4.97 16.39 12.27
CA SER A 193 5.24 17.03 13.55
C SER A 193 6.47 17.94 13.46
N CYS A 194 6.27 19.24 13.69
CA CYS A 194 7.30 20.30 13.70
C CYS A 194 8.29 20.20 14.90
N THR A 195 8.66 19.00 15.30
CA THR A 195 9.26 18.68 16.59
C THR A 195 10.72 18.22 16.50
N SER A 196 11.21 17.89 15.31
CA SER A 196 12.56 17.39 15.10
C SER A 196 13.43 18.40 14.34
N GLY A 197 14.41 18.96 15.02
CA GLY A 197 15.52 19.66 14.37
C GLY A 197 16.57 18.72 13.76
N GLN A 198 16.35 17.40 13.76
CA GLN A 198 17.37 16.40 13.40
C GLN A 198 17.69 16.41 11.89
N TRP A 199 16.80 16.88 11.03
CA TRP A 199 17.06 16.99 9.58
C TRP A 199 18.34 17.79 9.26
N THR A 200 18.67 18.81 10.06
CA THR A 200 19.91 19.58 9.90
C THR A 200 21.16 18.82 10.35
N GLN A 201 21.02 17.90 11.31
CA GLN A 201 22.10 17.02 11.75
C GLN A 201 22.50 16.04 10.63
N TYR A 202 21.51 15.53 9.89
CA TYR A 202 21.76 14.72 8.69
C TYR A 202 22.52 15.51 7.61
N LEU A 203 22.12 16.75 7.32
CA LEU A 203 22.87 17.63 6.39
C LEU A 203 24.31 17.89 6.87
N GLY A 204 24.52 18.16 8.16
CA GLY A 204 25.85 18.33 8.75
C GLY A 204 26.72 17.07 8.65
N GLY A 205 26.14 15.88 8.88
CA GLY A 205 26.80 14.59 8.68
C GLY A 205 27.21 14.38 7.22
N VAL A 206 26.31 14.65 6.26
CA VAL A 206 26.59 14.55 4.82
C VAL A 206 27.76 15.46 4.40
N LYS A 207 27.79 16.73 4.85
CA LYS A 207 28.91 17.64 4.61
C LYS A 207 30.23 17.12 5.18
N THR A 208 30.20 16.52 6.36
CA THR A 208 31.39 15.96 7.03
C THR A 208 32.00 14.83 6.19
N VAL A 209 31.18 13.95 5.62
CA VAL A 209 31.60 12.87 4.71
C VAL A 209 32.22 13.44 3.43
N ILE A 210 31.59 14.44 2.81
CA ILE A 210 32.09 15.08 1.59
C ILE A 210 33.48 15.71 1.80
N ASN A 211 33.67 16.39 2.93
CA ASN A 211 34.94 16.99 3.30
C ASN A 211 36.03 15.92 3.54
N ALA A 212 35.68 14.78 4.15
CA ALA A 212 36.61 13.67 4.38
C ALA A 212 37.01 12.93 3.08
N SER A 213 36.07 12.76 2.13
CA SER A 213 36.30 11.97 0.90
C SER A 213 36.85 12.76 -0.29
N SER A 214 36.84 14.09 -0.23
CA SER A 214 37.18 15.04 -1.30
C SER A 214 36.27 14.98 -2.53
N ILE A 215 35.59 16.10 -2.82
CA ILE A 215 34.66 16.27 -3.96
C ILE A 215 35.31 15.87 -5.29
N LYS A 216 36.59 16.20 -5.50
CA LYS A 216 37.32 15.85 -6.74
C LYS A 216 37.44 14.33 -6.95
N THR A 217 37.50 13.56 -5.88
CA THR A 217 37.50 12.09 -5.92
C THR A 217 36.13 11.58 -6.34
N LEU A 218 35.06 12.08 -5.69
CA LEU A 218 33.67 11.63 -5.91
C LEU A 218 33.21 11.85 -7.37
N LEU A 219 33.58 12.99 -7.96
CA LEU A 219 33.21 13.36 -9.33
C LEU A 219 33.86 12.51 -10.44
N GLN A 220 34.89 11.71 -10.13
CA GLN A 220 35.52 10.83 -11.11
C GLN A 220 34.69 9.56 -11.42
N PHE A 221 33.62 9.30 -10.67
CA PHE A 221 32.88 8.03 -10.74
C PHE A 221 31.58 8.10 -11.57
N SER A 222 30.80 9.19 -11.53
CA SER A 222 29.57 9.31 -12.32
C SER A 222 29.02 10.74 -12.42
N SER A 223 28.30 11.04 -13.51
CA SER A 223 27.43 12.23 -13.64
C SER A 223 26.28 12.25 -12.63
N ASP A 224 25.84 11.07 -12.16
CA ASP A 224 24.75 10.95 -11.19
C ASP A 224 25.11 11.58 -9.84
N VAL A 225 26.40 11.63 -9.50
CA VAL A 225 26.91 12.29 -8.28
C VAL A 225 26.61 13.80 -8.31
N VAL A 226 26.62 14.44 -9.49
CA VAL A 226 26.29 15.86 -9.62
C VAL A 226 24.83 16.12 -9.24
N VAL A 227 23.91 15.23 -9.61
CA VAL A 227 22.48 15.34 -9.26
C VAL A 227 22.29 15.29 -7.73
N LEU A 228 23.03 14.42 -7.03
CA LEU A 228 23.02 14.33 -5.56
C LEU A 228 23.63 15.56 -4.89
N LEU A 229 24.70 16.13 -5.45
CA LEU A 229 25.34 17.33 -4.92
C LEU A 229 24.47 18.59 -5.13
N ASP A 230 23.79 18.69 -6.27
CA ASP A 230 22.78 19.71 -6.55
C ASP A 230 21.60 19.61 -5.55
N TRP A 231 21.12 18.39 -5.28
CA TRP A 231 20.06 18.14 -4.30
C TRP A 231 20.48 18.56 -2.88
N LEU A 232 21.71 18.21 -2.47
CA LEU A 232 22.30 18.68 -1.21
C LEU A 232 22.43 20.20 -1.17
N HIS A 233 22.90 20.84 -2.24
CA HIS A 233 23.08 22.30 -2.30
C HIS A 233 21.75 23.03 -2.15
N TYR A 234 20.68 22.55 -2.81
CA TYR A 234 19.33 23.07 -2.63
C TYR A 234 18.87 23.00 -1.16
N HIS A 235 19.04 21.85 -0.52
CA HIS A 235 18.66 21.69 0.89
C HIS A 235 19.53 22.53 1.83
N ASP A 236 20.83 22.71 1.55
CA ASP A 236 21.71 23.57 2.37
C ASP A 236 21.26 25.04 2.34
N VAL A 237 21.05 25.60 1.14
CA VAL A 237 20.61 27.00 1.01
C VAL A 237 19.24 27.20 1.67
N SER A 238 18.32 26.25 1.45
CA SER A 238 17.00 26.25 2.11
C SER A 238 17.11 26.11 3.62
N ALA A 239 18.13 25.41 4.14
CA ALA A 239 18.31 25.21 5.56
C ALA A 239 18.69 26.50 6.30
N ARG A 240 19.53 27.33 5.68
CA ARG A 240 19.94 28.63 6.25
C ARG A 240 18.75 29.54 6.48
N PHE A 241 17.86 29.65 5.49
CA PHE A 241 16.61 30.40 5.61
C PHE A 241 15.78 29.93 6.82
N SER A 242 15.53 28.61 6.90
CA SER A 242 14.70 28.04 7.96
C SER A 242 15.31 28.20 9.36
N LEU A 243 16.63 28.05 9.49
CA LEU A 243 17.34 28.17 10.76
C LEU A 243 17.48 29.62 11.26
N LEU A 244 17.40 30.61 10.38
CA LEU A 244 17.40 32.02 10.77
C LEU A 244 16.07 32.43 11.41
N HIS A 245 14.94 31.99 10.83
CA HIS A 245 13.60 32.51 11.20
C HIS A 245 12.76 31.58 12.07
N TRP A 246 13.04 30.27 12.13
CA TRP A 246 12.38 29.32 13.03
C TRP A 246 13.27 28.86 14.19
N LYS A 247 14.08 29.77 14.75
CA LYS A 247 14.86 29.50 15.97
C LYS A 247 13.93 29.10 17.12
N ARG A 248 14.10 27.87 17.61
CA ARG A 248 13.52 27.37 18.86
C ARG A 248 14.57 27.49 19.97
N GLU A 249 14.17 27.85 21.19
CA GLU A 249 15.09 27.83 22.34
C GLU A 249 15.72 26.43 22.47
N GLY A 250 17.06 26.38 22.54
CA GLY A 250 17.81 25.12 22.64
C GLY A 250 18.10 24.39 21.32
N ALA A 251 17.80 24.98 20.15
CA ALA A 251 18.33 24.48 18.88
C ALA A 251 19.87 24.55 18.87
N PRO A 252 20.59 23.54 18.33
CA PRO A 252 22.05 23.57 18.27
C PRO A 252 22.53 24.76 17.45
N GLU A 253 23.65 25.37 17.87
CA GLU A 253 24.30 26.42 17.09
C GLU A 253 24.66 25.89 15.70
N LEU A 254 24.40 26.71 14.70
CA LEU A 254 24.77 26.44 13.31
C LEU A 254 26.27 26.10 13.25
N PRO A 255 26.67 24.99 12.62
CA PRO A 255 28.03 24.85 12.11
C PRO A 255 28.19 25.85 10.96
N PHE A 256 28.44 27.12 11.32
CA PHE A 256 28.72 28.23 10.43
C PHE A 256 30.12 28.05 9.82
N THR A 257 30.23 27.12 8.88
CA THR A 257 31.22 27.19 7.82
C THR A 257 30.45 27.39 6.50
N PRO A 258 30.59 28.56 5.86
CA PRO A 258 30.19 28.73 4.48
C PRO A 258 30.74 27.56 3.67
N THR A 259 29.87 26.87 2.94
CA THR A 259 30.29 25.72 2.15
C THR A 259 30.85 26.22 0.81
N ASP A 260 31.92 27.01 0.90
CA ASP A 260 32.65 27.70 -0.19
C ASP A 260 33.23 26.75 -1.25
N HIS A 261 32.97 25.45 -1.13
CA HIS A 261 33.60 24.37 -1.87
C HIS A 261 32.61 23.42 -2.57
N LEU A 262 31.29 23.54 -2.34
CA LEU A 262 30.28 22.92 -3.23
C LEU A 262 30.17 23.80 -4.49
N CYS A 263 31.12 23.54 -5.40
CA CYS A 263 31.53 24.49 -6.43
C CYS A 263 30.42 24.80 -7.47
N PRO A 264 30.08 26.09 -7.72
CA PRO A 264 29.18 26.49 -8.80
C PRO A 264 29.62 26.06 -10.20
N GLN A 265 30.88 25.67 -10.39
CA GLN A 265 31.46 25.29 -11.69
C GLN A 265 31.10 23.86 -12.14
N ILE A 266 30.37 23.08 -11.33
CA ILE A 266 30.16 21.63 -11.54
C ILE A 266 28.66 21.26 -11.51
N SER A 267 27.77 22.20 -11.19
CA SER A 267 26.33 21.95 -11.06
C SER A 267 25.67 21.62 -12.40
N ASN A 268 24.67 20.73 -12.39
CA ASN A 268 23.79 20.48 -13.54
C ASN A 268 22.55 21.40 -13.53
N PHE A 269 22.40 22.27 -12.53
CA PHE A 269 21.31 23.24 -12.51
C PHE A 269 21.39 24.20 -13.72
N PRO A 270 20.26 24.48 -14.38
CA PRO A 270 20.19 25.56 -15.36
C PRO A 270 20.70 26.89 -14.76
N PRO A 271 21.43 27.74 -15.53
CA PRO A 271 22.02 28.97 -15.00
C PRO A 271 21.08 29.89 -14.20
N PRO A 272 19.77 30.05 -14.54
CA PRO A 272 18.85 30.83 -13.70
C PRO A 272 18.66 30.24 -12.30
N ILE A 273 18.56 28.91 -12.19
CA ILE A 273 18.33 28.20 -10.92
C ILE A 273 19.54 28.31 -10.00
N LEU A 274 20.74 28.05 -10.52
CA LEU A 274 21.98 28.21 -9.75
C LEU A 274 22.18 29.67 -9.30
N SER A 275 21.79 30.63 -10.14
CA SER A 275 21.83 32.06 -9.78
C SER A 275 20.84 32.41 -8.66
N MET A 276 19.65 31.80 -8.65
CA MET A 276 18.66 31.99 -7.57
C MET A 276 19.17 31.45 -6.23
N LEU A 277 19.73 30.24 -6.19
CA LEU A 277 20.25 29.66 -4.95
C LEU A 277 21.44 30.45 -4.39
N ASN A 278 22.34 30.92 -5.25
CA ASN A 278 23.45 31.80 -4.85
C ASN A 278 22.95 33.16 -4.31
N LEU A 279 21.94 33.76 -4.94
CA LEU A 279 21.32 34.99 -4.44
C LEU A 279 20.62 34.77 -3.10
N LEU A 280 19.85 33.68 -2.93
CA LEU A 280 19.18 33.37 -1.67
C LEU A 280 20.19 33.14 -0.53
N SER A 281 21.32 32.47 -0.79
CA SER A 281 22.41 32.37 0.19
C SER A 281 22.90 33.77 0.59
N GLN A 282 23.22 34.62 -0.38
CA GLN A 282 23.71 35.99 -0.12
C GLN A 282 22.70 36.82 0.69
N ILE A 283 21.38 36.69 0.44
CA ILE A 283 20.35 37.34 1.26
C ILE A 283 20.40 36.81 2.69
N CYS A 284 20.42 35.49 2.91
CA CYS A 284 20.51 34.90 4.24
C CYS A 284 21.77 35.33 5.01
N ASP A 285 22.92 35.38 4.33
CA ASP A 285 24.18 35.82 4.91
C ASP A 285 24.13 37.32 5.30
N THR A 286 23.49 38.16 4.47
CA THR A 286 23.25 39.61 4.73
C THR A 286 22.33 39.86 5.94
N VAL A 287 21.23 39.11 6.03
CA VAL A 287 20.29 39.22 7.15
C VAL A 287 20.93 38.75 8.45
N SER A 288 21.80 37.74 8.38
CA SER A 288 22.58 37.26 9.52
C SER A 288 23.57 38.30 10.04
N SER A 289 24.22 39.07 9.15
CA SER A 289 25.21 40.07 9.55
C SER A 289 24.61 41.37 10.10
N SER A 290 23.41 41.77 9.64
CA SER A 290 22.73 42.98 10.13
C SER A 290 22.24 42.90 11.59
N ALA A 291 22.31 41.73 12.22
CA ALA A 291 21.95 41.53 13.63
C ALA A 291 23.01 42.04 14.63
N ILE A 292 24.05 42.74 14.17
CA ILE A 292 25.19 43.21 14.97
C ILE A 292 25.16 44.75 15.07
N SER A 293 24.93 45.24 16.30
CA SER A 293 25.01 46.63 16.84
C SER A 293 24.77 47.86 15.92
N PRO A 294 23.76 48.71 16.22
CA PRO A 294 23.41 49.89 15.41
C PRO A 294 24.21 51.17 15.75
N GLU A 295 25.54 51.09 15.88
CA GLU A 295 26.39 52.21 16.37
C GLU A 295 27.32 52.88 15.33
N MET A 296 27.03 52.82 14.03
CA MET A 296 27.72 53.62 12.98
C MET A 296 26.74 54.05 11.88
N SER A 297 26.84 55.30 11.38
CA SER A 297 25.96 55.80 10.31
C SER A 297 26.36 55.37 8.90
N ASP A 298 27.65 55.12 8.68
CA ASP A 298 28.19 54.79 7.36
C ASP A 298 27.80 53.36 6.95
N ASP A 299 27.82 52.42 7.90
CA ASP A 299 27.38 51.03 7.71
C ASP A 299 25.94 50.92 7.20
N VAL A 300 25.06 51.85 7.57
CA VAL A 300 23.65 51.86 7.11
C VAL A 300 23.52 52.24 5.63
N HIS A 301 24.38 53.14 5.14
CA HIS A 301 24.37 53.54 3.73
C HIS A 301 24.96 52.44 2.83
N ASP A 302 26.03 51.79 3.28
CA ASP A 302 26.64 50.66 2.59
C ASP A 302 25.72 49.43 2.61
N HIS A 303 25.08 49.13 3.73
CA HIS A 303 24.08 48.05 3.82
C HIS A 303 22.91 48.30 2.87
N LYS A 304 22.36 49.52 2.83
CA LYS A 304 21.27 49.86 1.91
C LYS A 304 21.70 49.71 0.45
N SER A 305 22.88 50.20 0.09
CA SER A 305 23.43 50.10 -1.27
C SER A 305 23.62 48.64 -1.69
N PHE A 306 24.09 47.78 -0.78
CA PHE A 306 24.25 46.35 -1.03
C PHE A 306 22.91 45.64 -1.22
N VAL A 307 21.90 45.99 -0.41
CA VAL A 307 20.52 45.50 -0.50
C VAL A 307 19.84 45.93 -1.82
N GLU A 308 20.06 47.16 -2.28
CA GLU A 308 19.62 47.63 -3.61
C GLU A 308 20.29 46.85 -4.77
N VAL A 309 21.58 46.50 -4.64
CA VAL A 309 22.29 45.63 -5.61
C VAL A 309 21.72 44.21 -5.64
N LEU A 310 21.35 43.63 -4.49
CA LEU A 310 20.70 42.32 -4.44
C LEU A 310 19.32 42.34 -5.12
N ASP A 311 18.50 43.35 -4.83
CA ASP A 311 17.19 43.54 -5.49
C ASP A 311 17.33 43.60 -7.02
N TRP A 312 18.23 44.45 -7.52
CA TRP A 312 18.49 44.58 -8.95
C TRP A 312 18.94 43.25 -9.58
N ARG A 313 19.83 42.49 -8.91
CA ARG A 313 20.30 41.18 -9.40
C ARG A 313 19.18 40.15 -9.44
N ILE A 314 18.28 40.13 -8.46
CA ILE A 314 17.12 39.23 -8.43
C ILE A 314 16.14 39.58 -9.57
N ARG A 315 15.85 40.87 -9.79
CA ARG A 315 14.96 41.31 -10.89
C ARG A 315 15.55 41.01 -12.28
N SER A 316 16.88 41.07 -12.40
CA SER A 316 17.62 40.85 -13.66
C SER A 316 17.87 39.38 -13.99
N LEU A 317 17.35 38.42 -13.20
CA LEU A 317 17.45 36.99 -13.50
C LEU A 317 16.78 36.66 -14.86
N PRO A 318 17.44 35.87 -15.73
CA PRO A 318 16.92 35.52 -17.06
C PRO A 318 15.84 34.44 -16.99
N ILE A 319 14.65 34.83 -16.52
CA ILE A 319 13.46 33.97 -16.40
C ILE A 319 12.57 34.20 -17.63
N PRO A 320 12.07 33.14 -18.30
CA PRO A 320 11.11 33.28 -19.39
C PRO A 320 9.84 34.04 -18.95
N LYS A 321 9.24 34.81 -19.86
CA LYS A 321 7.98 35.52 -19.56
C LYS A 321 6.87 34.50 -19.33
N VAL A 322 6.17 34.64 -18.20
CA VAL A 322 4.98 33.83 -17.90
C VAL A 322 3.86 34.21 -18.87
N THR A 323 3.41 33.23 -19.66
CA THR A 323 2.27 33.29 -20.60
C THR A 323 1.31 32.16 -20.26
N GLU A 324 0.10 32.11 -20.83
CA GLU A 324 -0.91 31.09 -20.46
C GLU A 324 -0.40 29.65 -20.58
N GLY A 325 0.43 29.35 -21.59
CA GLY A 325 1.05 28.04 -21.81
C GLY A 325 2.44 27.82 -21.19
N SER A 326 2.85 28.61 -20.19
CA SER A 326 4.14 28.40 -19.50
C SER A 326 4.17 27.10 -18.68
N ASP A 327 5.31 26.42 -18.70
CA ASP A 327 5.54 25.17 -17.98
C ASP A 327 5.75 25.37 -16.46
N ASN A 328 5.58 24.29 -15.68
CA ASN A 328 5.76 24.34 -14.23
C ASN A 328 7.16 24.83 -13.82
N ALA A 329 8.21 24.53 -14.59
CA ALA A 329 9.56 25.00 -14.29
C ALA A 329 9.66 26.53 -14.36
N THR A 330 9.13 27.16 -15.42
CA THR A 330 9.05 28.63 -15.54
C THR A 330 8.20 29.25 -14.42
N LEU A 331 7.06 28.64 -14.09
CA LEU A 331 6.17 29.13 -13.03
C LEU A 331 6.83 29.05 -11.64
N VAL A 332 7.51 27.94 -11.31
CA VAL A 332 8.26 27.76 -10.06
C VAL A 332 9.44 28.73 -9.98
N MET A 333 10.23 28.89 -11.05
CA MET A 333 11.30 29.90 -11.11
C MET A 333 10.76 31.32 -10.84
N LYS A 334 9.60 31.67 -11.40
CA LYS A 334 8.98 32.98 -11.17
C LYS A 334 8.48 33.15 -9.73
N LEU A 335 7.92 32.11 -9.12
CA LEU A 335 7.54 32.11 -7.70
C LEU A 335 8.76 32.33 -6.79
N TYR A 336 9.88 31.63 -7.04
CA TYR A 336 11.11 31.83 -6.27
C TYR A 336 11.67 33.25 -6.43
N GLN A 337 11.61 33.84 -7.63
CA GLN A 337 12.00 35.24 -7.82
C GLN A 337 11.13 36.20 -6.98
N LEU A 338 9.80 36.04 -7.02
CA LEU A 338 8.87 36.88 -6.25
C LEU A 338 9.07 36.68 -4.74
N ALA A 339 9.27 35.44 -4.29
CA ALA A 339 9.55 35.12 -2.89
C ALA A 339 10.86 35.72 -2.39
N MET A 340 11.94 35.70 -3.19
CA MET A 340 13.22 36.33 -2.83
C MET A 340 13.10 37.85 -2.73
N LEU A 341 12.41 38.51 -3.67
CA LEU A 341 12.16 39.97 -3.61
C LEU A 341 11.35 40.34 -2.36
N TRP A 342 10.29 39.58 -2.09
CA TRP A 342 9.46 39.80 -0.91
C TRP A 342 10.23 39.58 0.38
N TYR A 343 11.00 38.49 0.48
CA TYR A 343 11.83 38.18 1.62
C TYR A 343 12.88 39.27 1.87
N LEU A 344 13.63 39.67 0.84
CA LEU A 344 14.64 40.73 0.93
C LEU A 344 14.03 42.05 1.41
N ASN A 345 12.89 42.48 0.87
CA ASN A 345 12.22 43.71 1.31
C ASN A 345 11.71 43.62 2.76
N ARG A 346 11.23 42.44 3.20
CA ARG A 346 10.82 42.23 4.60
C ARG A 346 11.99 42.18 5.56
N SER A 347 13.08 41.52 5.19
CA SER A 347 14.25 41.36 6.05
C SER A 347 15.10 42.63 6.14
N SER A 348 14.94 43.55 5.19
CA SER A 348 15.50 44.91 5.21
C SER A 348 14.50 45.96 5.72
N GLU A 349 13.47 45.55 6.50
CA GLU A 349 12.46 46.43 7.11
C GLU A 349 11.75 47.41 6.15
N GLY A 350 11.68 47.09 4.85
CA GLY A 350 11.07 47.95 3.83
C GLY A 350 11.99 49.02 3.23
N LEU A 351 13.32 48.90 3.39
CA LEU A 351 14.30 49.85 2.86
C LEU A 351 14.29 50.02 1.33
N ILE A 352 13.73 49.08 0.57
CA ILE A 352 13.74 49.06 -0.91
C ILE A 352 12.39 49.52 -1.52
N ASP A 353 11.31 48.78 -1.23
CA ASP A 353 10.08 48.81 -2.02
C ASP A 353 8.88 49.24 -1.17
N GLN A 354 8.09 50.18 -1.69
CA GLN A 354 6.85 50.63 -1.04
C GLN A 354 5.84 49.47 -0.89
N PRO A 355 4.98 49.48 0.17
CA PRO A 355 4.02 48.40 0.44
C PRO A 355 3.16 47.97 -0.75
N ILE A 356 2.79 48.91 -1.63
CA ILE A 356 2.00 48.67 -2.84
C ILE A 356 2.71 47.71 -3.81
N ARG A 357 4.02 47.83 -3.99
CA ARG A 357 4.79 46.93 -4.87
C ARG A 357 4.94 45.54 -4.27
N THR A 358 5.13 45.46 -2.96
CA THR A 358 5.12 44.17 -2.25
C THR A 358 3.77 43.48 -2.36
N GLN A 359 2.65 44.20 -2.25
CA GLN A 359 1.33 43.62 -2.48
C GLN A 359 1.19 43.11 -3.92
N GLN A 360 1.62 43.87 -4.94
CA GLN A 360 1.60 43.42 -6.33
C GLN A 360 2.45 42.16 -6.57
N GLN A 361 3.58 42.01 -5.89
CA GLN A 361 4.40 40.79 -5.95
C GLN A 361 3.68 39.58 -5.33
N ILE A 362 3.00 39.79 -4.19
CA ILE A 362 2.17 38.79 -3.51
C ILE A 362 1.00 38.38 -4.41
N ASP A 363 0.26 39.33 -4.98
CA ASP A 363 -0.88 39.08 -5.87
C ASP A 363 -0.44 38.30 -7.13
N GLN A 364 0.72 38.64 -7.71
CA GLN A 364 1.31 37.89 -8.83
C GLN A 364 1.69 36.46 -8.43
N ALA A 365 2.22 36.24 -7.23
CA ALA A 365 2.53 34.90 -6.75
C ALA A 365 1.26 34.07 -6.56
N PHE A 366 0.22 34.63 -5.91
CA PHE A 366 -1.08 33.98 -5.75
C PHE A 366 -1.83 33.76 -7.09
N ALA A 367 -1.56 34.55 -8.13
CA ALA A 367 -2.07 34.30 -9.48
C ALA A 367 -1.32 33.18 -10.23
N ILE A 368 -0.09 32.85 -9.83
CA ILE A 368 0.69 31.74 -10.40
C ILE A 368 0.33 30.40 -9.74
N LEU A 369 0.08 30.37 -8.42
CA LEU A 369 -0.18 29.12 -7.69
C LEU A 369 -1.31 28.24 -8.29
N PRO A 370 -2.48 28.76 -8.71
CA PRO A 370 -3.54 27.95 -9.33
C PRO A 370 -3.19 27.40 -10.72
N ARG A 371 -2.10 27.87 -11.32
CA ARG A 371 -1.65 27.51 -12.68
C ARG A 371 -0.57 26.44 -12.67
N LEU A 372 0.00 26.13 -11.51
CA LEU A 372 0.89 24.97 -11.35
C LEU A 372 0.05 23.69 -11.44
N SER A 373 0.35 22.82 -12.40
CA SER A 373 -0.47 21.63 -12.65
C SER A 373 -0.33 20.50 -11.60
N SER A 374 0.43 20.72 -10.52
CA SER A 374 0.41 19.87 -9.32
C SER A 374 1.18 20.52 -8.17
N CYS A 375 0.62 20.46 -6.97
CA CYS A 375 1.45 20.21 -5.80
C CYS A 375 1.68 18.69 -5.78
N LYS A 376 2.89 18.22 -6.15
CA LYS A 376 3.20 16.77 -6.19
C LYS A 376 3.29 16.12 -4.80
N GLN A 377 3.25 16.91 -3.73
CA GLN A 377 3.08 16.35 -2.38
C GLN A 377 1.64 15.85 -2.24
N GLN A 378 1.50 14.52 -2.13
CA GLN A 378 0.22 13.89 -1.84
C GLN A 378 -0.34 14.46 -0.53
N PHE A 379 -1.55 15.00 -0.59
CA PHE A 379 -2.46 14.92 0.54
C PHE A 379 -3.28 13.64 0.38
N PRO A 380 -2.98 12.56 1.13
CA PRO A 380 -3.66 11.28 1.01
C PRO A 380 -5.02 11.37 1.68
N ILE A 381 -5.93 12.09 1.03
CA ILE A 381 -7.30 12.27 1.47
C ILE A 381 -8.17 12.15 0.22
N TYR A 382 -8.44 10.93 -0.18
CA TYR A 382 -9.81 10.62 -0.60
C TYR A 382 -10.62 10.38 0.66
N ILE A 383 -11.68 11.15 0.87
CA ILE A 383 -12.73 10.74 1.81
C ILE A 383 -13.54 9.67 1.07
N ILE A 384 -13.48 8.45 1.57
CA ILE A 384 -14.15 7.30 0.92
C ILE A 384 -15.32 6.85 1.77
N GLY A 385 -16.53 7.08 1.26
CA GLY A 385 -17.77 6.67 1.91
C GLY A 385 -18.19 5.28 1.47
N PHE A 386 -18.09 4.29 2.37
CA PHE A 386 -18.64 2.95 2.14
C PHE A 386 -20.05 2.84 2.70
N VAL A 387 -20.97 2.30 1.91
CA VAL A 387 -22.33 1.96 2.36
C VAL A 387 -22.40 0.46 2.62
N GLY A 388 -22.44 0.07 3.89
CA GLY A 388 -22.48 -1.32 4.36
C GLY A 388 -21.17 -1.77 5.04
N CYS A 389 -21.26 -2.25 6.28
CA CYS A 389 -20.14 -2.81 7.05
C CYS A 389 -20.09 -4.36 6.95
N GLY A 390 -20.43 -4.88 5.77
CA GLY A 390 -20.22 -6.29 5.43
C GLY A 390 -18.76 -6.59 5.07
N LEU A 391 -18.49 -7.84 4.66
CA LEU A 391 -17.15 -8.27 4.22
C LEU A 391 -16.59 -7.34 3.12
N SER A 392 -17.42 -6.86 2.19
CA SER A 392 -17.02 -6.00 1.07
C SER A 392 -16.60 -4.60 1.49
N GLY A 393 -17.43 -3.93 2.31
CA GLY A 393 -17.10 -2.61 2.83
C GLY A 393 -15.86 -2.64 3.71
N LEU A 394 -15.73 -3.62 4.60
CA LEU A 394 -14.56 -3.73 5.49
C LEU A 394 -13.27 -4.11 4.75
N ALA A 395 -13.30 -5.10 3.85
CA ALA A 395 -12.12 -5.48 3.06
C ALA A 395 -11.62 -4.32 2.19
N SER A 396 -12.53 -3.63 1.50
CA SER A 396 -12.20 -2.49 0.65
C SER A 396 -11.74 -1.28 1.47
N ALA A 397 -12.33 -1.07 2.65
CA ALA A 397 -11.87 -0.04 3.58
C ALA A 397 -10.44 -0.29 4.06
N LEU A 398 -10.09 -1.53 4.40
CA LEU A 398 -8.72 -1.92 4.76
C LEU A 398 -7.75 -1.71 3.59
N ALA A 399 -8.10 -2.21 2.40
CA ALA A 399 -7.29 -2.06 1.19
C ALA A 399 -6.97 -0.59 0.88
N LEU A 400 -7.98 0.28 0.93
CA LEU A 400 -7.81 1.70 0.61
C LEU A 400 -7.12 2.51 1.73
N ALA A 401 -7.39 2.19 3.01
CA ALA A 401 -6.70 2.83 4.13
C ALA A 401 -5.21 2.45 4.20
N GLN A 402 -4.85 1.22 3.79
CA GLN A 402 -3.45 0.85 3.61
C GLN A 402 -2.77 1.63 2.47
N THR A 403 -3.50 2.03 1.43
CA THR A 403 -2.95 2.93 0.40
C THR A 403 -2.92 4.40 0.81
N GLY A 404 -3.15 4.70 2.10
CA GLY A 404 -3.06 6.03 2.70
C GLY A 404 -4.39 6.78 2.81
N HIS A 405 -5.47 6.28 2.21
CA HIS A 405 -6.72 7.04 2.05
C HIS A 405 -7.58 7.10 3.31
N ARG A 406 -8.34 8.19 3.49
CA ARG A 406 -9.21 8.39 4.66
C ARG A 406 -10.57 7.73 4.43
N VAL A 407 -10.79 6.60 5.09
CA VAL A 407 -12.02 5.82 4.91
C VAL A 407 -13.05 6.05 6.03
N THR A 408 -14.32 6.18 5.65
CA THR A 408 -15.47 6.15 6.56
C THR A 408 -16.50 5.13 6.08
N VAL A 409 -16.84 4.17 6.94
CA VAL A 409 -17.82 3.10 6.66
C VAL A 409 -19.11 3.40 7.40
N PHE A 410 -20.23 3.46 6.68
CA PHE A 410 -21.57 3.67 7.23
C PHE A 410 -22.34 2.36 7.22
N GLU A 411 -22.98 2.03 8.33
CA GLU A 411 -23.79 0.82 8.49
C GLU A 411 -25.11 1.16 9.17
N ARG A 412 -26.23 0.73 8.57
CA ARG A 412 -27.58 0.97 9.10
C ARG A 412 -27.86 0.27 10.43
N SER A 413 -27.21 -0.86 10.68
CA SER A 413 -27.39 -1.67 11.88
C SER A 413 -26.77 -0.98 13.09
N LEU A 414 -27.48 -0.97 14.23
CA LEU A 414 -26.95 -0.40 15.49
C LEU A 414 -25.79 -1.22 16.05
N GLU A 415 -25.81 -2.52 15.80
CA GLU A 415 -24.79 -3.49 16.21
C GLU A 415 -24.46 -4.39 15.01
N LEU A 416 -23.20 -4.82 14.91
CA LEU A 416 -22.78 -5.78 13.89
C LEU A 416 -23.12 -7.18 14.39
N GLN A 417 -24.18 -7.77 13.83
CA GLN A 417 -24.64 -9.09 14.25
C GLN A 417 -23.62 -10.17 13.87
N GLU A 418 -23.14 -10.88 14.89
CA GLU A 418 -22.27 -12.07 14.76
C GLU A 418 -23.04 -13.32 14.28
N ILE A 419 -24.22 -13.14 13.67
CA ILE A 419 -25.01 -14.22 13.10
C ILE A 419 -24.36 -14.63 11.77
N GLY A 420 -23.90 -15.88 11.71
CA GLY A 420 -22.96 -16.32 10.71
C GLY A 420 -23.31 -17.64 10.06
N ALA A 421 -22.42 -17.99 9.14
CA ALA A 421 -22.42 -19.20 8.35
C ALA A 421 -21.01 -19.79 8.44
N GLY A 422 -20.87 -21.09 8.19
CA GLY A 422 -19.62 -21.55 7.61
C GLY A 422 -19.32 -20.79 6.32
N ILE A 423 -18.07 -20.36 6.16
CA ILE A 423 -17.56 -19.80 4.91
C ILE A 423 -16.22 -20.45 4.58
N GLN A 424 -15.99 -20.67 3.29
CA GLN A 424 -14.73 -21.18 2.77
C GLN A 424 -14.00 -20.02 2.08
N LEU A 425 -12.68 -19.95 2.25
CA LEU A 425 -11.84 -18.93 1.61
C LEU A 425 -10.64 -19.62 0.94
N SER A 426 -10.58 -19.49 -0.37
CA SER A 426 -9.51 -19.99 -1.22
C SER A 426 -8.29 -19.04 -1.27
N PRO A 427 -7.12 -19.49 -1.78
CA PRO A 427 -5.88 -18.69 -1.79
C PRO A 427 -5.98 -17.29 -2.41
N ASN A 428 -6.82 -17.09 -3.44
CA ASN A 428 -7.11 -15.75 -4.00
C ASN A 428 -7.74 -14.79 -2.98
N ALA A 429 -8.51 -15.31 -2.01
CA ALA A 429 -9.09 -14.54 -0.92
C ALA A 429 -8.12 -14.38 0.26
N THR A 430 -7.47 -15.45 0.71
CA THR A 430 -6.58 -15.40 1.89
C THR A 430 -5.27 -14.66 1.62
N ARG A 431 -4.81 -14.60 0.37
CA ARG A 431 -3.71 -13.72 -0.04
C ARG A 431 -4.05 -12.25 0.21
N MET A 432 -5.29 -11.82 -0.02
CA MET A 432 -5.70 -10.45 0.25
C MET A 432 -5.75 -10.16 1.76
N LEU A 433 -6.24 -11.10 2.58
CA LEU A 433 -6.17 -11.01 4.05
C LEU A 433 -4.72 -10.90 4.56
N GLN A 434 -3.75 -11.51 3.87
CA GLN A 434 -2.33 -11.41 4.20
C GLN A 434 -1.78 -10.00 3.89
N HIS A 435 -2.08 -9.46 2.71
CA HIS A 435 -1.71 -8.08 2.34
C HIS A 435 -2.31 -7.07 3.35
N TRP A 436 -3.56 -7.28 3.76
CA TRP A 436 -4.22 -6.44 4.76
C TRP A 436 -3.72 -6.66 6.20
N GLY A 437 -2.79 -7.59 6.43
CA GLY A 437 -2.19 -7.86 7.73
C GLY A 437 -3.18 -8.37 8.78
N VAL A 438 -4.26 -9.04 8.34
CA VAL A 438 -5.31 -9.62 9.20
C VAL A 438 -5.37 -11.14 9.13
N LEU A 439 -4.64 -11.79 8.21
CA LEU A 439 -4.65 -13.25 8.06
C LEU A 439 -4.31 -13.99 9.37
N GLU A 440 -3.32 -13.53 10.14
CA GLU A 440 -2.99 -14.14 11.44
C GLU A 440 -4.11 -14.03 12.49
N GLU A 441 -4.94 -12.98 12.43
CA GLU A 441 -6.12 -12.89 13.31
C GLU A 441 -7.23 -13.84 12.86
N VAL A 442 -7.43 -13.97 11.54
CA VAL A 442 -8.37 -14.93 10.94
C VAL A 442 -7.98 -16.38 11.27
N LEU A 443 -6.69 -16.70 11.19
CA LEU A 443 -6.15 -18.04 11.42
C LEU A 443 -6.32 -18.57 12.86
N LYS A 444 -6.57 -17.70 13.84
CA LYS A 444 -6.90 -18.14 15.22
C LYS A 444 -8.25 -18.84 15.35
N TYR A 445 -9.15 -18.60 14.40
CA TYR A 445 -10.53 -19.09 14.42
C TYR A 445 -10.88 -19.94 13.18
N ALA A 446 -9.90 -20.18 12.30
CA ALA A 446 -10.08 -20.86 11.03
C ALA A 446 -9.41 -22.24 11.02
N ASP A 447 -10.10 -23.21 10.44
CA ASP A 447 -9.58 -24.56 10.26
C ASP A 447 -8.97 -24.67 8.84
N ARG A 448 -7.97 -25.54 8.69
CA ARG A 448 -7.29 -25.81 7.40
C ARG A 448 -7.62 -27.23 6.93
N PRO A 449 -8.48 -27.39 5.90
CA PRO A 449 -8.79 -28.71 5.36
C PRO A 449 -7.58 -29.37 4.68
N GLU A 450 -7.39 -30.66 4.91
CA GLU A 450 -6.37 -31.51 4.28
C GLU A 450 -6.71 -31.85 2.82
N ALA A 451 -8.00 -31.94 2.48
CA ALA A 451 -8.46 -32.34 1.15
C ALA A 451 -9.82 -31.74 0.76
N GLY A 452 -10.06 -31.57 -0.55
CA GLY A 452 -11.40 -31.44 -1.12
C GLY A 452 -11.86 -32.80 -1.65
N THR A 453 -12.94 -33.35 -1.09
CA THR A 453 -13.42 -34.70 -1.38
C THR A 453 -14.78 -34.66 -2.10
N PHE A 454 -14.78 -34.93 -3.40
CA PHE A 454 -15.98 -35.09 -4.21
C PHE A 454 -16.50 -36.52 -4.13
N ARG A 455 -17.79 -36.67 -3.83
CA ARG A 455 -18.47 -37.94 -3.59
C ARG A 455 -19.70 -38.10 -4.48
N SER A 456 -20.00 -39.33 -4.87
CA SER A 456 -21.35 -39.67 -5.33
C SER A 456 -22.32 -39.42 -4.17
N TYR A 457 -23.60 -39.18 -4.47
CA TYR A 457 -24.60 -39.07 -3.40
C TYR A 457 -24.72 -40.33 -2.53
N ARG A 458 -24.23 -41.48 -3.03
CA ARG A 458 -24.17 -42.78 -2.32
C ARG A 458 -22.92 -42.95 -1.44
N GLY A 459 -21.98 -42.00 -1.49
CA GLY A 459 -20.79 -41.93 -0.62
C GLY A 459 -19.46 -42.28 -1.31
N ASP A 460 -19.48 -42.83 -2.53
CA ASP A 460 -18.28 -43.22 -3.28
C ASP A 460 -17.37 -42.02 -3.51
N VAL A 461 -16.10 -42.11 -3.15
CA VAL A 461 -15.12 -41.05 -3.46
C VAL A 461 -14.83 -41.03 -4.96
N LEU A 462 -15.27 -39.97 -5.63
CA LEU A 462 -15.07 -39.73 -7.06
C LEU A 462 -13.75 -39.00 -7.32
N SER A 463 -13.41 -38.04 -6.47
CA SER A 463 -12.12 -37.37 -6.49
C SER A 463 -11.77 -36.94 -5.08
N GLN A 464 -10.53 -37.21 -4.66
CA GLN A 464 -9.94 -36.61 -3.48
C GLN A 464 -8.80 -35.72 -3.98
N SER A 465 -9.16 -34.50 -4.33
CA SER A 465 -8.30 -33.60 -5.08
C SER A 465 -7.40 -32.82 -4.11
N PRO A 466 -6.10 -32.73 -4.39
CA PRO A 466 -5.16 -32.06 -3.52
C PRO A 466 -5.19 -30.51 -3.50
N PRO A 467 -5.92 -29.72 -4.33
CA PRO A 467 -5.72 -28.26 -4.37
C PRO A 467 -5.66 -27.54 -3.01
N VAL A 468 -6.52 -27.86 -2.04
CA VAL A 468 -6.52 -27.21 -0.70
C VAL A 468 -5.23 -27.45 0.10
N SER A 469 -4.46 -28.47 -0.25
CA SER A 469 -3.18 -28.87 0.35
C SER A 469 -2.01 -28.93 -0.64
N ASP A 470 -2.22 -28.62 -1.92
CA ASP A 470 -1.18 -28.60 -2.96
C ASP A 470 -0.21 -27.45 -2.67
N PRO A 471 1.05 -27.74 -2.29
CA PRO A 471 2.01 -26.70 -1.90
C PRO A 471 2.20 -25.64 -2.99
N ARG A 472 2.02 -25.99 -4.27
CA ARG A 472 2.18 -25.04 -5.39
C ARG A 472 1.08 -23.98 -5.41
N LEU A 473 -0.13 -24.34 -4.98
CA LEU A 473 -1.31 -23.46 -4.94
C LEU A 473 -1.47 -22.75 -3.59
N VAL A 474 -1.13 -23.42 -2.47
CA VAL A 474 -1.41 -22.91 -1.11
C VAL A 474 -0.20 -22.46 -0.28
N ASN A 475 1.06 -22.73 -0.68
CA ASN A 475 2.23 -22.31 0.13
C ASN A 475 2.32 -20.80 0.37
N LYS A 476 1.77 -19.98 -0.53
CA LYS A 476 1.76 -18.52 -0.38
C LYS A 476 0.54 -18.01 0.41
N ALA A 477 -0.58 -18.72 0.36
CA ALA A 477 -1.82 -18.32 1.03
C ALA A 477 -2.72 -19.57 1.25
N PRO A 478 -3.15 -19.88 2.48
CA PRO A 478 -3.82 -21.14 2.79
C PRO A 478 -5.26 -21.17 2.28
N TYR A 479 -5.78 -22.36 1.95
CA TYR A 479 -7.22 -22.59 1.94
C TYR A 479 -7.72 -22.73 3.39
N ILE A 480 -8.80 -22.04 3.74
CA ILE A 480 -9.36 -22.08 5.10
C ILE A 480 -10.88 -22.18 5.11
N VAL A 481 -11.42 -22.69 6.20
CA VAL A 481 -12.85 -22.64 6.55
C VAL A 481 -12.99 -21.97 7.92
N ILE A 482 -13.98 -21.07 8.06
CA ILE A 482 -14.14 -20.22 9.25
C ILE A 482 -15.62 -19.90 9.45
N HIS A 483 -16.02 -19.56 10.68
CA HIS A 483 -17.32 -18.94 10.92
C HIS A 483 -17.31 -17.48 10.44
N ARG A 484 -18.31 -17.08 9.65
CA ARG A 484 -18.40 -15.73 9.04
C ARG A 484 -18.27 -14.60 10.07
N ALA A 485 -18.73 -14.80 11.30
CA ALA A 485 -18.63 -13.79 12.35
C ALA A 485 -17.18 -13.53 12.79
N ASP A 486 -16.35 -14.57 12.89
CA ASP A 486 -14.95 -14.43 13.30
C ASP A 486 -14.13 -13.75 12.20
N LEU A 487 -14.41 -14.09 10.94
CA LEU A 487 -13.87 -13.37 9.78
C LEU A 487 -14.22 -11.87 9.82
N LEU A 488 -15.48 -11.54 10.14
CA LEU A 488 -15.92 -10.15 10.31
C LEU A 488 -15.20 -9.47 11.48
N ARG A 489 -15.05 -10.17 12.62
CA ARG A 489 -14.36 -9.67 13.82
C ARG A 489 -12.87 -9.40 13.56
N ALA A 490 -12.21 -10.26 12.78
CA ALA A 490 -10.82 -10.08 12.34
C ALA A 490 -10.66 -8.90 11.36
N LEU A 491 -11.57 -8.70 10.41
CA LEU A 491 -11.58 -7.51 9.55
C LEU A 491 -11.79 -6.23 10.38
N LEU A 492 -12.72 -6.26 11.36
CA LEU A 492 -12.98 -5.14 12.27
C LEU A 492 -11.77 -4.81 13.16
N SER A 493 -10.97 -5.79 13.59
CA SER A 493 -9.74 -5.51 14.36
C SER A 493 -8.74 -4.69 13.53
N GLY A 494 -8.62 -5.01 12.23
CA GLY A 494 -7.83 -4.24 11.26
C GLY A 494 -8.28 -2.78 11.13
N THR A 495 -9.59 -2.50 11.20
CA THR A 495 -10.09 -1.10 11.05
C THR A 495 -9.52 -0.15 12.09
N ARG A 496 -9.37 -0.63 13.33
CA ARG A 496 -8.80 0.14 14.45
C ARG A 496 -7.32 0.43 14.22
N LYS A 497 -6.56 -0.56 13.73
CA LYS A 497 -5.13 -0.43 13.39
C LYS A 497 -4.91 0.65 12.31
N HIS A 498 -5.79 0.71 11.33
CA HIS A 498 -5.71 1.67 10.21
C HIS A 498 -6.51 2.97 10.42
N LYS A 499 -7.04 3.23 11.64
CA LYS A 499 -7.82 4.43 12.00
C LYS A 499 -9.02 4.70 11.07
N ILE A 500 -9.63 3.64 10.55
CA ILE A 500 -10.84 3.72 9.72
C ILE A 500 -12.02 4.10 10.63
N GLU A 501 -12.81 5.09 10.22
CA GLU A 501 -14.01 5.50 10.94
C GLU A 501 -15.17 4.56 10.57
N VAL A 502 -15.76 3.87 11.55
CA VAL A 502 -16.93 3.00 11.34
C VAL A 502 -18.12 3.57 12.10
N ARG A 503 -19.18 3.94 11.37
CA ARG A 503 -20.39 4.58 11.89
C ARG A 503 -21.58 3.63 11.78
N LEU A 504 -21.95 3.02 12.91
CA LEU A 504 -23.15 2.20 13.05
C LEU A 504 -24.41 3.08 13.15
N GLY A 505 -25.60 2.49 13.05
CA GLY A 505 -26.89 3.20 13.06
C GLY A 505 -27.11 4.22 11.93
N SER A 506 -26.26 4.18 10.89
CA SER A 506 -26.17 5.18 9.82
C SER A 506 -26.79 4.66 8.53
N ASP A 507 -28.13 4.70 8.44
CA ASP A 507 -28.86 4.26 7.24
C ASP A 507 -28.80 5.31 6.12
N VAL A 508 -28.01 5.02 5.07
CA VAL A 508 -27.89 5.87 3.88
C VAL A 508 -29.20 5.85 3.08
N LYS A 509 -29.72 7.03 2.77
CA LYS A 509 -30.96 7.20 1.99
C LYS A 509 -30.77 7.75 0.59
N GLU A 510 -29.90 8.72 0.40
CA GLU A 510 -29.69 9.35 -0.91
C GLU A 510 -28.19 9.51 -1.18
N ILE A 511 -27.85 9.49 -2.46
CA ILE A 511 -26.48 9.69 -2.96
C ILE A 511 -26.57 10.79 -4.02
N ASP A 512 -25.86 11.90 -3.81
CA ASP A 512 -25.65 12.91 -4.85
C ASP A 512 -24.37 12.55 -5.61
N PHE A 513 -24.49 12.27 -6.90
CA PHE A 513 -23.35 11.90 -7.74
C PHE A 513 -22.62 13.10 -8.35
N SER A 514 -23.23 14.29 -8.33
CA SER A 514 -22.69 15.54 -8.88
C SER A 514 -21.78 16.23 -7.87
N LYS A 515 -22.22 16.26 -6.61
CA LYS A 515 -21.43 16.58 -5.44
C LYS A 515 -21.36 15.32 -4.58
N PRO A 516 -20.36 14.43 -4.78
CA PRO A 516 -20.28 13.12 -4.15
C PRO A 516 -20.53 13.17 -2.65
N SER A 517 -21.75 12.81 -2.25
CA SER A 517 -22.19 12.89 -0.86
C SER A 517 -23.31 11.90 -0.55
N LEU A 518 -23.34 11.51 0.72
CA LEU A 518 -24.30 10.58 1.31
C LEU A 518 -25.24 11.35 2.23
N ARG A 519 -26.56 11.18 2.07
CA ARG A 519 -27.56 11.66 3.04
C ARG A 519 -28.08 10.49 3.87
N LEU A 520 -27.96 10.58 5.18
CA LEU A 520 -28.50 9.59 6.13
C LEU A 520 -30.00 9.78 6.36
N SER A 521 -30.65 8.78 6.95
CA SER A 521 -32.04 8.84 7.43
C SER A 521 -32.28 9.92 8.49
N THR A 522 -31.23 10.38 9.17
CA THR A 522 -31.22 11.52 10.11
C THR A 522 -31.22 12.88 9.40
N ASN A 523 -31.12 12.90 8.07
CA ASN A 523 -30.82 14.06 7.21
C ASN A 523 -29.41 14.64 7.35
N GLU A 524 -28.52 14.01 8.12
CA GLU A 524 -27.09 14.34 8.11
C GLU A 524 -26.48 14.05 6.73
N VAL A 525 -25.60 14.93 6.27
CA VAL A 525 -24.94 14.82 4.96
C VAL A 525 -23.43 14.69 5.15
N TYR A 526 -22.83 13.72 4.46
CA TYR A 526 -21.40 13.44 4.47
C TYR A 526 -20.85 13.56 3.06
N GLU A 527 -19.85 14.41 2.87
CA GLU A 527 -19.16 14.60 1.58
C GLU A 527 -17.98 13.63 1.44
N ALA A 528 -17.77 13.14 0.23
CA ALA A 528 -16.75 12.15 -0.12
C ALA A 528 -16.07 12.53 -1.45
N ASP A 529 -14.87 12.04 -1.70
CA ASP A 529 -14.23 12.15 -3.03
C ASP A 529 -14.67 11.00 -3.96
N VAL A 530 -15.04 9.86 -3.35
CA VAL A 530 -15.60 8.68 -4.01
C VAL A 530 -16.48 7.89 -3.02
N ILE A 531 -17.56 7.31 -3.52
CA ILE A 531 -18.50 6.51 -2.74
C ILE A 531 -18.53 5.08 -3.29
N LEU A 532 -18.50 4.09 -2.39
CA LEU A 532 -18.60 2.67 -2.74
C LEU A 532 -19.85 2.04 -2.13
N GLY A 533 -20.74 1.57 -3.00
CA GLY A 533 -21.94 0.81 -2.62
C GLY A 533 -21.59 -0.65 -2.34
N ALA A 534 -21.61 -1.05 -1.07
CA ALA A 534 -21.23 -2.37 -0.57
C ALA A 534 -22.35 -3.02 0.27
N ASP A 535 -23.60 -2.65 0.02
CA ASP A 535 -24.78 -2.85 0.86
C ASP A 535 -25.55 -4.16 0.60
N GLY A 536 -24.85 -5.18 0.08
CA GLY A 536 -25.32 -6.56 -0.03
C GLY A 536 -26.23 -6.85 -1.24
N GLU A 537 -26.79 -8.07 -1.30
CA GLU A 537 -27.57 -8.52 -2.46
C GLU A 537 -28.86 -7.71 -2.67
N ARG A 538 -29.38 -7.12 -1.59
CA ARG A 538 -30.54 -6.20 -1.56
C ARG A 538 -30.15 -4.73 -1.65
N SER A 539 -29.06 -4.46 -2.37
CA SER A 539 -28.47 -3.13 -2.52
C SER A 539 -29.48 -2.05 -2.90
N ARG A 540 -29.57 -1.03 -2.06
CA ARG A 540 -30.22 0.25 -2.39
C ARG A 540 -29.32 1.06 -3.30
N CYS A 541 -28.00 1.01 -3.08
CA CYS A 541 -27.02 1.73 -3.87
C CYS A 541 -27.11 1.35 -5.37
N ARG A 542 -27.34 0.07 -5.69
CA ARG A 542 -27.61 -0.42 -7.05
C ARG A 542 -28.88 0.19 -7.64
N GLY A 543 -29.98 0.22 -6.86
CA GLY A 543 -31.21 0.85 -7.31
C GLY A 543 -31.10 2.35 -7.57
N ILE A 544 -30.26 3.06 -6.78
CA ILE A 544 -29.96 4.48 -7.02
C ILE A 544 -29.10 4.65 -8.29
N LEU A 545 -28.09 3.80 -8.51
CA LEU A 545 -27.26 3.84 -9.71
C LEU A 545 -28.05 3.57 -11.00
N LEU A 546 -28.96 2.59 -10.97
CA LEU A 546 -29.74 2.19 -12.15
C LEU A 546 -30.97 3.09 -12.39
N GLY A 547 -31.31 3.97 -11.45
CA GLY A 547 -32.50 4.83 -11.51
C GLY A 547 -33.84 4.09 -11.33
N HIS A 548 -33.81 2.79 -11.05
CA HIS A 548 -34.99 1.96 -10.77
C HIS A 548 -34.67 0.88 -9.74
N ALA A 549 -35.70 0.32 -9.10
CA ALA A 549 -35.50 -0.83 -8.21
C ALA A 549 -35.01 -2.05 -9.00
N ASP A 550 -33.96 -2.71 -8.51
CA ASP A 550 -33.46 -4.00 -8.99
C ASP A 550 -33.34 -4.98 -7.81
N PRO A 551 -34.48 -5.53 -7.34
CA PRO A 551 -34.48 -6.50 -6.24
C PRO A 551 -33.83 -7.82 -6.69
N PRO A 552 -33.12 -8.52 -5.80
CA PRO A 552 -32.59 -9.84 -6.12
C PRO A 552 -33.73 -10.84 -6.34
N TYR A 553 -33.57 -11.74 -7.30
CA TYR A 553 -34.55 -12.76 -7.65
C TYR A 553 -34.09 -14.15 -7.20
N SER A 554 -35.04 -15.06 -7.01
CA SER A 554 -34.73 -16.46 -6.71
C SER A 554 -34.82 -17.32 -7.97
N PRO A 555 -33.84 -18.20 -8.24
CA PRO A 555 -33.95 -19.28 -9.22
C PRO A 555 -34.81 -20.47 -8.74
N GLY A 556 -35.35 -20.44 -7.51
CA GLY A 556 -36.16 -21.51 -6.92
C GLY A 556 -35.41 -22.47 -5.98
N ASP A 557 -34.09 -22.34 -5.86
CA ASP A 557 -33.31 -23.20 -4.95
C ASP A 557 -33.58 -22.89 -3.48
N VAL A 558 -33.71 -23.94 -2.67
CA VAL A 558 -33.76 -23.87 -1.21
C VAL A 558 -32.45 -24.41 -0.65
N VAL A 559 -31.90 -23.71 0.33
CA VAL A 559 -30.79 -24.19 1.14
C VAL A 559 -31.31 -24.64 2.49
N TYR A 560 -30.85 -25.81 2.92
CA TYR A 560 -30.93 -26.28 4.29
C TYR A 560 -29.50 -26.29 4.86
N ARG A 561 -29.30 -25.69 6.03
CA ARG A 561 -28.05 -25.78 6.79
C ARG A 561 -28.31 -26.46 8.13
N ILE A 562 -27.44 -27.38 8.48
CA ILE A 562 -27.41 -28.04 9.78
C ILE A 562 -26.06 -27.74 10.43
N SER A 563 -26.11 -27.20 11.64
CA SER A 563 -24.98 -27.12 12.56
C SER A 563 -25.01 -28.37 13.44
N VAL A 564 -23.97 -29.21 13.32
CA VAL A 564 -23.85 -30.49 14.03
C VAL A 564 -22.70 -30.38 15.05
N PRO A 565 -22.98 -30.42 16.36
CA PRO A 565 -21.93 -30.50 17.38
C PRO A 565 -21.14 -31.80 17.23
N ILE A 566 -19.80 -31.75 17.23
CA ILE A 566 -19.00 -32.96 16.98
C ILE A 566 -18.68 -33.76 18.24
N ALA A 567 -19.09 -33.30 19.43
CA ALA A 567 -18.73 -33.89 20.71
C ALA A 567 -19.06 -35.40 20.76
N ASP A 568 -20.27 -35.76 20.33
CA ASP A 568 -20.80 -37.13 20.39
C ASP A 568 -20.37 -38.02 19.19
N ILE A 569 -19.65 -37.46 18.22
CA ILE A 569 -19.05 -38.21 17.11
C ILE A 569 -17.77 -38.91 17.64
N THR A 570 -17.92 -40.13 18.13
CA THR A 570 -16.83 -41.00 18.63
C THR A 570 -16.18 -41.84 17.51
N GLU A 571 -15.15 -42.64 17.81
CA GLU A 571 -14.47 -43.47 16.79
C GLU A 571 -15.37 -44.52 16.11
N ASP A 572 -16.41 -44.99 16.82
CA ASP A 572 -17.38 -45.95 16.30
C ASP A 572 -18.52 -45.30 15.50
N HIS A 573 -18.62 -43.97 15.50
CA HIS A 573 -19.67 -43.24 14.78
C HIS A 573 -19.39 -43.21 13.28
N LEU A 574 -20.40 -43.45 12.44
CA LEU A 574 -20.20 -43.58 10.98
C LEU A 574 -19.59 -42.31 10.34
N ALA A 575 -19.89 -41.12 10.90
CA ALA A 575 -19.31 -39.85 10.49
C ALA A 575 -17.91 -39.53 11.07
N TRP A 576 -17.25 -40.47 11.78
CA TRP A 576 -15.95 -40.26 12.45
C TRP A 576 -14.87 -39.72 11.51
N ASP A 577 -14.77 -40.24 10.29
CA ASP A 577 -13.77 -39.78 9.31
C ASP A 577 -13.94 -38.29 8.95
N LEU A 578 -15.16 -37.74 8.99
CA LEU A 578 -15.43 -36.32 8.74
C LEU A 578 -14.96 -35.40 9.89
N LYS A 579 -14.87 -35.95 11.11
CA LYS A 579 -14.29 -35.28 12.29
C LYS A 579 -12.77 -35.46 12.35
N LYS A 580 -12.27 -36.66 12.04
CA LYS A 580 -10.86 -37.04 12.18
C LYS A 580 -9.98 -36.45 11.08
N ARG A 581 -10.49 -36.32 9.85
CA ARG A 581 -9.76 -35.74 8.71
C ARG A 581 -10.50 -34.51 8.25
N SER A 582 -9.96 -33.34 8.57
CA SER A 582 -10.58 -32.07 8.15
C SER A 582 -10.61 -32.00 6.63
N SER A 583 -11.79 -32.09 6.03
CA SER A 583 -11.96 -32.10 4.58
C SER A 583 -13.25 -31.39 4.20
N VAL A 584 -13.22 -30.63 3.11
CA VAL A 584 -14.46 -30.14 2.50
C VAL A 584 -15.02 -31.27 1.64
N ASN A 585 -16.15 -31.82 2.05
CA ASN A 585 -16.81 -32.94 1.40
C ASN A 585 -18.00 -32.44 0.56
N PHE A 586 -18.13 -32.94 -0.68
CA PHE A 586 -19.17 -32.58 -1.63
C PHE A 586 -19.89 -33.84 -2.14
N TRP A 587 -21.09 -34.13 -1.64
CA TRP A 587 -21.96 -35.19 -2.19
C TRP A 587 -22.84 -34.62 -3.30
N MET A 588 -22.86 -35.28 -4.45
CA MET A 588 -23.54 -34.79 -5.66
C MET A 588 -24.53 -35.85 -6.17
N GLY A 589 -25.79 -35.45 -6.41
CA GLY A 589 -26.85 -36.36 -6.82
C GLY A 589 -28.05 -35.67 -7.46
N SER A 590 -29.08 -36.46 -7.73
CA SER A 590 -30.31 -35.97 -8.35
C SER A 590 -30.96 -34.87 -7.50
N GLY A 591 -31.20 -33.70 -8.11
CA GLY A 591 -31.93 -32.58 -7.49
C GLY A 591 -31.11 -31.65 -6.58
N GLY A 592 -29.86 -31.97 -6.25
CA GLY A 592 -29.07 -31.13 -5.34
C GLY A 592 -27.66 -31.60 -5.03
N HIS A 593 -27.05 -30.96 -4.03
CA HIS A 593 -25.75 -31.37 -3.46
C HIS A 593 -25.64 -31.01 -1.99
N VAL A 594 -24.89 -31.83 -1.24
CA VAL A 594 -24.54 -31.56 0.16
C VAL A 594 -23.07 -31.20 0.27
N VAL A 595 -22.76 -30.13 0.99
CA VAL A 595 -21.40 -29.72 1.34
C VAL A 595 -21.22 -29.83 2.86
N SER A 596 -20.18 -30.50 3.34
CA SER A 596 -19.83 -30.58 4.76
C SER A 596 -18.37 -30.21 5.00
N TYR A 597 -18.13 -29.45 6.07
CA TYR A 597 -16.78 -29.12 6.56
C TYR A 597 -16.83 -28.72 8.03
N LEU A 598 -15.69 -28.90 8.71
CA LEU A 598 -15.49 -28.53 10.11
C LEU A 598 -15.30 -27.02 10.26
N ILE A 599 -15.70 -26.48 11.41
CA ILE A 599 -15.50 -25.09 11.83
C ILE A 599 -15.12 -25.10 13.31
N GLN A 600 -14.14 -24.25 13.69
CA GLN A 600 -13.66 -24.07 15.07
C GLN A 600 -13.19 -25.37 15.75
N HIS A 601 -12.93 -26.43 14.97
CA HIS A 601 -12.65 -27.78 15.46
C HIS A 601 -13.73 -28.41 16.38
N ASP A 602 -14.96 -27.86 16.44
CA ASP A 602 -16.03 -28.34 17.34
C ASP A 602 -17.42 -28.51 16.68
N MET A 603 -17.62 -27.94 15.48
CA MET A 603 -18.90 -27.98 14.76
C MET A 603 -18.73 -28.39 13.29
N LEU A 604 -19.48 -29.38 12.82
CA LEU A 604 -19.65 -29.65 11.39
C LEU A 604 -20.78 -28.77 10.83
N ASN A 605 -20.48 -27.98 9.80
CA ASN A 605 -21.47 -27.25 9.02
C ASN A 605 -21.84 -28.10 7.79
N VAL A 606 -23.06 -28.60 7.77
CA VAL A 606 -23.65 -29.37 6.66
C VAL A 606 -24.62 -28.47 5.90
N VAL A 607 -24.51 -28.40 4.58
CA VAL A 607 -25.33 -27.52 3.73
C VAL A 607 -25.84 -28.31 2.52
N LEU A 608 -27.15 -28.54 2.46
CA LEU A 608 -27.84 -29.05 1.28
C LEU A 608 -28.34 -27.86 0.45
N VAL A 609 -27.98 -27.83 -0.83
CA VAL A 609 -28.63 -26.99 -1.85
C VAL A 609 -29.54 -27.89 -2.67
N TYR A 610 -30.83 -27.62 -2.70
CA TYR A 610 -31.84 -28.44 -3.39
C TYR A 610 -32.74 -27.60 -4.28
N ALA A 611 -33.00 -28.08 -5.50
CA ALA A 611 -33.88 -27.41 -6.45
C ALA A 611 -35.35 -27.78 -6.16
N GLU A 612 -36.06 -26.95 -5.39
CA GLU A 612 -37.51 -27.09 -5.23
C GLU A 612 -38.21 -26.43 -6.43
N GLY A 613 -38.94 -27.24 -7.23
CA GLY A 613 -39.44 -26.86 -8.56
C GLY A 613 -40.50 -25.75 -8.59
N GLY A 614 -40.10 -24.51 -8.32
CA GLY A 614 -40.85 -23.26 -8.56
C GLY A 614 -42.09 -23.00 -7.70
N SER A 615 -42.56 -23.97 -6.91
CA SER A 615 -43.82 -23.90 -6.14
C SER A 615 -43.64 -23.56 -4.66
N GLY A 616 -42.41 -23.42 -4.18
CA GLY A 616 -42.09 -23.12 -2.78
C GLY A 616 -42.40 -21.66 -2.39
N LYS A 617 -42.78 -21.44 -1.13
CA LYS A 617 -42.91 -20.09 -0.56
C LYS A 617 -41.52 -19.48 -0.39
N VAL A 618 -41.30 -18.28 -0.93
CA VAL A 618 -40.04 -17.54 -0.80
C VAL A 618 -39.73 -17.23 0.66
N MET A 619 -38.55 -17.66 1.14
CA MET A 619 -38.08 -17.50 2.51
C MET A 619 -36.84 -16.59 2.55
N TYR A 620 -37.02 -15.38 3.08
CA TYR A 620 -35.92 -14.43 3.28
C TYR A 620 -35.14 -14.71 4.57
N GLY A 621 -33.86 -15.03 4.43
CA GLY A 621 -32.95 -15.30 5.56
C GLY A 621 -33.24 -16.63 6.29
N PRO A 622 -32.30 -17.11 7.14
CA PRO A 622 -32.44 -18.41 7.79
C PRO A 622 -33.66 -18.48 8.72
N GLN A 623 -34.50 -19.49 8.52
CA GLN A 623 -35.63 -19.82 9.39
C GLN A 623 -35.43 -21.24 9.94
N ARG A 624 -35.87 -21.53 11.17
CA ARG A 624 -35.77 -22.88 11.73
C ARG A 624 -36.54 -23.87 10.86
N ALA A 625 -35.91 -24.99 10.52
CA ALA A 625 -36.48 -26.06 9.72
C ALA A 625 -36.60 -27.35 10.54
N ASP A 626 -37.43 -28.28 10.07
CA ASP A 626 -37.49 -29.62 10.62
C ASP A 626 -36.34 -30.47 10.05
N LEU A 627 -35.71 -31.29 10.89
CA LEU A 627 -34.70 -32.26 10.44
C LEU A 627 -35.34 -33.37 9.58
N GLU A 628 -36.62 -33.69 9.79
CA GLU A 628 -37.35 -34.63 8.93
C GLU A 628 -37.52 -34.11 7.49
N GLU A 629 -37.68 -32.80 7.33
CA GLU A 629 -37.78 -32.18 6.01
C GLU A 629 -36.47 -32.35 5.24
N PHE A 630 -35.32 -32.11 5.89
CA PHE A 630 -34.00 -32.42 5.33
C PHE A 630 -33.84 -33.92 5.03
N ARG A 631 -34.16 -34.80 6.00
CA ARG A 631 -34.05 -36.26 5.86
C ARG A 631 -34.83 -36.78 4.65
N SER A 632 -36.00 -36.19 4.37
CA SER A 632 -36.82 -36.55 3.22
C SER A 632 -36.19 -36.24 1.85
N LYS A 633 -35.30 -35.23 1.77
CA LYS A 633 -34.62 -34.86 0.51
C LYS A 633 -33.40 -35.73 0.21
N ILE A 634 -32.85 -36.38 1.23
CA ILE A 634 -31.64 -37.20 1.16
C ILE A 634 -31.91 -38.68 1.42
N SER A 635 -33.16 -39.15 1.31
CA SER A 635 -33.60 -40.48 1.79
C SER A 635 -32.84 -41.70 1.25
N ASP A 636 -32.21 -41.56 0.08
CA ASP A 636 -31.43 -42.58 -0.62
C ASP A 636 -29.92 -42.23 -0.74
N TRP A 637 -29.46 -41.25 0.04
CA TRP A 637 -28.08 -40.76 0.04
C TRP A 637 -27.21 -41.51 1.06
N ASP A 638 -25.91 -41.19 1.05
CA ASP A 638 -24.88 -41.73 1.93
C ASP A 638 -25.36 -41.79 3.40
N PRO A 639 -25.42 -42.99 4.03
CA PRO A 639 -25.80 -43.16 5.42
C PRO A 639 -25.04 -42.27 6.42
N VAL A 640 -23.82 -41.83 6.09
CA VAL A 640 -23.07 -40.83 6.87
C VAL A 640 -23.88 -39.55 7.09
N LEU A 641 -24.63 -39.09 6.08
CA LEU A 641 -25.45 -37.88 6.16
C LEU A 641 -26.67 -38.07 7.07
N HIS A 642 -27.18 -39.29 7.18
CA HIS A 642 -28.28 -39.63 8.08
C HIS A 642 -27.83 -39.68 9.55
N GLU A 643 -26.64 -40.20 9.83
CA GLU A 643 -26.11 -40.19 11.19
C GLU A 643 -25.73 -38.79 11.66
N LEU A 644 -25.20 -37.92 10.79
CA LEU A 644 -24.92 -36.51 11.13
C LEU A 644 -26.15 -35.75 11.63
N ILE A 645 -27.35 -36.03 11.11
CA ILE A 645 -28.58 -35.35 11.54
C ILE A 645 -29.25 -35.99 12.76
N ASN A 646 -28.75 -37.14 13.21
CA ASN A 646 -29.20 -37.82 14.44
C ASN A 646 -28.45 -37.31 15.68
N VAL A 647 -27.31 -36.61 15.53
CA VAL A 647 -26.49 -36.11 16.63
C VAL A 647 -27.26 -35.10 17.48
N GLU A 648 -27.21 -35.26 18.81
CA GLU A 648 -27.93 -34.41 19.75
C GLU A 648 -27.48 -32.93 19.65
N GLY A 649 -28.40 -32.00 19.85
CA GLY A 649 -28.14 -30.57 19.71
C GLY A 649 -28.02 -30.06 18.27
N SER A 650 -28.15 -30.91 17.24
CA SER A 650 -28.15 -30.48 15.84
C SER A 650 -29.28 -29.49 15.52
N VAL A 651 -28.96 -28.37 14.86
CA VAL A 651 -29.94 -27.32 14.52
C VAL A 651 -30.05 -27.15 13.00
N CYS A 652 -31.25 -27.41 12.46
CA CYS A 652 -31.56 -27.16 11.06
C CYS A 652 -32.17 -25.77 10.83
N THR A 653 -31.72 -25.09 9.77
CA THR A 653 -32.31 -23.87 9.24
C THR A 653 -32.46 -23.96 7.73
N LYS A 654 -33.49 -23.32 7.17
CA LYS A 654 -33.71 -23.24 5.72
C LYS A 654 -34.01 -21.82 5.23
N TRP A 655 -33.65 -21.53 3.99
CA TRP A 655 -33.98 -20.28 3.30
C TRP A 655 -33.92 -20.44 1.78
N THR A 656 -34.52 -19.51 1.06
CA THR A 656 -34.48 -19.45 -0.41
C THR A 656 -33.18 -18.77 -0.87
N LEU A 657 -32.50 -19.32 -1.87
CA LEU A 657 -31.36 -18.64 -2.50
C LEU A 657 -31.82 -17.53 -3.43
N PHE A 658 -30.98 -16.50 -3.50
CA PHE A 658 -31.17 -15.32 -4.33
C PHE A 658 -29.90 -15.01 -5.11
N GLN A 659 -30.08 -14.39 -6.26
CA GLN A 659 -29.02 -13.79 -7.07
C GLN A 659 -29.54 -12.48 -7.68
N ILE A 660 -28.64 -11.70 -8.27
CA ILE A 660 -29.00 -10.48 -8.99
C ILE A 660 -28.90 -10.69 -10.51
N HIS A 661 -29.50 -9.78 -11.27
CA HIS A 661 -29.15 -9.59 -12.68
C HIS A 661 -27.75 -8.95 -12.73
N GLU A 662 -26.95 -9.27 -13.76
CA GLU A 662 -25.68 -8.57 -13.97
C GLU A 662 -25.97 -7.10 -14.31
N PRO A 663 -25.53 -6.13 -13.49
CA PRO A 663 -25.84 -4.73 -13.76
C PRO A 663 -25.17 -4.27 -15.06
N SER A 664 -25.87 -3.46 -15.85
CA SER A 664 -25.34 -2.89 -17.10
C SER A 664 -24.09 -2.03 -16.87
N GLN A 665 -24.00 -1.39 -15.71
CA GLN A 665 -22.85 -0.63 -15.21
C GLN A 665 -22.70 -0.84 -13.70
N TRP A 666 -21.47 -0.81 -13.20
CA TRP A 666 -21.14 -0.81 -11.78
C TRP A 666 -20.81 0.60 -11.26
N ARG A 667 -20.31 1.49 -12.13
CA ARG A 667 -19.99 2.88 -11.78
C ARG A 667 -21.02 3.87 -12.32
N HIS A 668 -21.08 5.05 -11.70
CA HIS A 668 -21.83 6.19 -12.24
C HIS A 668 -21.00 6.99 -13.26
N GLU A 669 -21.66 7.62 -14.24
CA GLU A 669 -21.00 8.40 -15.31
C GLU A 669 -20.13 9.54 -14.79
N SER A 670 -20.47 10.14 -13.64
CA SER A 670 -19.65 11.19 -13.00
C SER A 670 -18.28 10.71 -12.50
N GLY A 671 -18.03 9.39 -12.45
CA GLY A 671 -16.76 8.83 -12.01
C GLY A 671 -16.47 9.01 -10.51
N ARG A 672 -17.52 9.18 -9.69
CA ARG A 672 -17.42 9.38 -8.23
C ARG A 672 -18.18 8.33 -7.39
N PHE A 673 -18.75 7.31 -8.04
CA PHE A 673 -19.49 6.23 -7.37
C PHE A 673 -19.27 4.90 -8.09
N VAL A 674 -19.13 3.80 -7.33
CA VAL A 674 -19.09 2.42 -7.84
C VAL A 674 -19.73 1.41 -6.89
N LEU A 675 -20.32 0.34 -7.45
CA LEU A 675 -20.81 -0.83 -6.72
C LEU A 675 -19.71 -1.88 -6.55
N ILE A 676 -19.70 -2.57 -5.40
CA ILE A 676 -18.77 -3.67 -5.10
C ILE A 676 -19.46 -4.82 -4.35
N GLY A 677 -18.85 -6.01 -4.39
CA GLY A 677 -19.33 -7.22 -3.75
C GLY A 677 -20.73 -7.63 -4.20
N ASP A 678 -21.52 -8.17 -3.28
CA ASP A 678 -22.90 -8.63 -3.56
C ASP A 678 -23.83 -7.52 -4.09
N ALA A 679 -23.49 -6.24 -3.90
CA ALA A 679 -24.22 -5.14 -4.53
C ALA A 679 -24.02 -5.09 -6.06
N ALA A 680 -22.86 -5.52 -6.55
CA ALA A 680 -22.48 -5.55 -7.96
C ALA A 680 -22.59 -6.94 -8.62
N HIS A 681 -22.34 -8.02 -7.87
CA HIS A 681 -22.21 -9.38 -8.42
C HIS A 681 -22.60 -10.51 -7.44
N ALA A 682 -23.70 -10.39 -6.68
CA ALA A 682 -24.19 -11.49 -5.84
C ALA A 682 -24.39 -12.80 -6.64
N ILE A 683 -23.59 -13.83 -6.28
CA ILE A 683 -23.58 -15.16 -6.90
C ILE A 683 -24.06 -16.25 -5.95
N LEU A 684 -24.52 -17.37 -6.52
CA LEU A 684 -24.90 -18.57 -5.75
C LEU A 684 -23.68 -19.20 -5.05
N PRO A 685 -23.84 -19.91 -3.92
CA PRO A 685 -22.71 -20.41 -3.13
C PRO A 685 -22.01 -21.65 -3.70
N CYS A 686 -22.42 -22.17 -4.87
CA CYS A 686 -22.03 -23.49 -5.38
C CYS A 686 -20.55 -23.66 -5.74
N LEU A 687 -19.81 -22.56 -5.96
CA LEU A 687 -18.36 -22.57 -6.21
C LEU A 687 -17.56 -22.00 -5.01
N ALA A 688 -18.24 -21.67 -3.90
CA ALA A 688 -17.67 -21.03 -2.72
C ALA A 688 -16.89 -19.71 -2.96
N GLN A 689 -17.06 -19.05 -4.12
CA GLN A 689 -16.29 -17.86 -4.50
C GLN A 689 -16.89 -16.50 -4.08
N GLY A 690 -18.08 -16.42 -3.48
CA GLY A 690 -18.73 -15.13 -3.18
C GLY A 690 -17.84 -14.17 -2.36
N ALA A 691 -17.37 -14.60 -1.19
CA ALA A 691 -16.44 -13.79 -0.39
C ALA A 691 -15.06 -13.62 -1.03
N ALA A 692 -14.63 -14.55 -1.89
CA ALA A 692 -13.38 -14.41 -2.63
C ALA A 692 -13.48 -13.29 -3.68
N GLN A 693 -14.58 -13.21 -4.44
CA GLN A 693 -14.84 -12.12 -5.39
C GLN A 693 -14.97 -10.77 -4.68
N VAL A 694 -15.59 -10.75 -3.50
CA VAL A 694 -15.62 -9.57 -2.62
C VAL A 694 -14.22 -9.10 -2.21
N PHE A 695 -13.29 -10.02 -1.95
CA PHE A 695 -11.90 -9.66 -1.63
C PHE A 695 -11.06 -9.34 -2.88
N GLU A 696 -11.37 -9.92 -4.04
CA GLU A 696 -10.76 -9.54 -5.32
C GLU A 696 -11.14 -8.10 -5.73
N ASP A 697 -12.37 -7.64 -5.44
CA ASP A 697 -12.76 -6.24 -5.65
C ASP A 697 -11.89 -5.30 -4.80
N ALA A 698 -11.79 -5.58 -3.50
CA ALA A 698 -10.97 -4.82 -2.56
C ALA A 698 -9.49 -4.83 -2.96
N GLY A 699 -8.98 -5.97 -3.45
CA GLY A 699 -7.63 -6.12 -3.97
C GLY A 699 -7.36 -5.26 -5.20
N VAL A 700 -8.21 -5.32 -6.24
CA VAL A 700 -8.05 -4.49 -7.45
C VAL A 700 -8.17 -3.00 -7.11
N LEU A 701 -9.13 -2.61 -6.24
CA LEU A 701 -9.24 -1.23 -5.76
C LEU A 701 -7.96 -0.78 -5.06
N GLY A 702 -7.44 -1.56 -4.10
CA GLY A 702 -6.18 -1.25 -3.43
C GLY A 702 -5.01 -1.17 -4.42
N GLY A 703 -4.93 -2.08 -5.38
CA GLY A 703 -3.90 -2.07 -6.44
C GLY A 703 -3.91 -0.76 -7.23
N ILE A 704 -5.06 -0.36 -7.76
CA ILE A 704 -5.22 0.88 -8.53
C ILE A 704 -4.98 2.12 -7.65
N PHE A 705 -5.64 2.20 -6.48
CA PHE A 705 -5.58 3.36 -5.59
C PHE A 705 -4.21 3.55 -4.90
N SER A 706 -3.35 2.53 -4.91
CA SER A 706 -1.94 2.65 -4.47
C SER A 706 -1.06 3.46 -5.43
N LEU A 707 -1.49 3.62 -6.69
CA LEU A 707 -0.74 4.25 -7.77
C LEU A 707 -1.35 5.60 -8.21
N LEU A 708 -2.34 6.12 -7.48
CA LEU A 708 -2.95 7.42 -7.77
C LEU A 708 -2.12 8.58 -7.23
N VAL A 709 -1.97 9.62 -8.05
CA VAL A 709 -1.24 10.85 -7.74
C VAL A 709 -2.13 12.08 -7.64
N GLY A 710 -3.38 12.04 -8.15
CA GLY A 710 -4.30 13.18 -8.12
C GLY A 710 -5.79 12.81 -8.18
N ARG A 711 -6.66 13.68 -7.62
CA ARG A 711 -8.12 13.44 -7.48
C ARG A 711 -8.90 13.50 -8.80
N ASP A 712 -8.27 14.06 -9.82
CA ASP A 712 -8.66 14.04 -11.22
C ASP A 712 -8.63 12.63 -11.82
N GLN A 713 -7.84 11.71 -11.26
CA GLN A 713 -7.68 10.34 -11.77
C GLN A 713 -8.78 9.36 -11.29
N ILE A 714 -9.61 9.71 -10.30
CA ILE A 714 -10.65 8.80 -9.76
C ILE A 714 -11.61 8.29 -10.85
N PRO A 715 -12.16 9.11 -11.77
CA PRO A 715 -13.06 8.63 -12.82
C PRO A 715 -12.45 7.52 -13.67
N ASP A 716 -11.17 7.66 -14.02
CA ASP A 716 -10.42 6.65 -14.78
C ASP A 716 -10.09 5.43 -13.93
N ALA A 717 -9.72 5.61 -12.65
CA ALA A 717 -9.49 4.51 -11.72
C ALA A 717 -10.74 3.62 -11.55
N LEU A 718 -11.93 4.22 -11.44
CA LEU A 718 -13.20 3.48 -11.35
C LEU A 718 -13.59 2.81 -12.68
N ARG A 719 -13.22 3.41 -13.81
CA ARG A 719 -13.37 2.79 -15.14
C ARG A 719 -12.47 1.56 -15.28
N VAL A 720 -11.18 1.68 -14.97
CA VAL A 720 -10.23 0.54 -15.00
C VAL A 720 -10.65 -0.56 -14.02
N PHE A 721 -11.14 -0.20 -12.83
CA PHE A 721 -11.71 -1.16 -11.87
C PHE A 721 -12.87 -1.96 -12.48
N GLU A 722 -13.85 -1.29 -13.11
CA GLU A 722 -14.99 -1.92 -13.75
C GLU A 722 -14.56 -2.83 -14.91
N GLU A 723 -13.65 -2.35 -15.77
CA GLU A 723 -13.11 -3.08 -16.93
C GLU A 723 -12.36 -4.36 -16.52
N VAL A 724 -11.66 -4.36 -15.37
CA VAL A 724 -10.97 -5.54 -14.82
C VAL A 724 -11.93 -6.49 -14.10
N ARG A 725 -12.75 -5.97 -13.18
CA ARG A 725 -13.53 -6.81 -12.25
C ARG A 725 -14.81 -7.35 -12.84
N LYS A 726 -15.51 -6.59 -13.68
CA LYS A 726 -16.81 -7.01 -14.21
C LYS A 726 -16.72 -8.29 -15.05
N PRO A 727 -15.79 -8.43 -16.03
CA PRO A 727 -15.64 -9.69 -16.76
C PRO A 727 -15.24 -10.86 -15.84
N ARG A 728 -14.30 -10.64 -14.91
CA ARG A 728 -13.81 -11.67 -13.99
C ARG A 728 -14.90 -12.18 -13.04
N ALA A 729 -15.77 -11.31 -12.55
CA ALA A 729 -16.92 -11.70 -11.71
C ALA A 729 -18.01 -12.40 -12.53
N SER A 730 -18.31 -11.92 -13.75
CA SER A 730 -19.24 -12.59 -14.67
C SER A 730 -18.77 -14.00 -15.03
N ASP A 731 -17.48 -14.22 -15.31
CA ASP A 731 -16.92 -15.56 -15.56
C ASP A 731 -17.07 -16.50 -14.36
N VAL A 732 -16.89 -15.99 -13.13
CA VAL A 732 -17.16 -16.78 -11.91
C VAL A 732 -18.65 -17.09 -11.77
N ARG A 733 -19.53 -16.14 -12.08
CA ARG A 733 -20.99 -16.35 -12.06
C ARG A 733 -21.41 -17.46 -13.01
N HIS A 734 -20.95 -17.43 -14.26
CA HIS A 734 -21.22 -18.49 -15.24
C HIS A 734 -20.68 -19.85 -14.77
N ARG A 735 -19.40 -19.93 -14.36
CA ARG A 735 -18.79 -21.16 -13.83
C ARG A 735 -19.48 -21.69 -12.56
N THR A 736 -20.06 -20.80 -11.75
CA THR A 736 -20.86 -21.18 -10.57
C THR A 736 -22.18 -21.85 -10.97
N LEU A 737 -22.82 -21.39 -12.05
CA LEU A 737 -24.02 -22.01 -12.60
C LEU A 737 -23.69 -23.36 -13.25
N ASP A 738 -22.57 -23.45 -13.99
CA ASP A 738 -22.07 -24.72 -14.54
C ASP A 738 -21.77 -25.75 -13.43
N GLN A 739 -21.09 -25.31 -12.36
CA GLN A 739 -20.79 -26.15 -11.19
C GLN A 739 -22.08 -26.64 -10.51
N LYS A 740 -23.07 -25.76 -10.34
CA LYS A 740 -24.40 -26.11 -9.80
C LYS A 740 -25.09 -27.16 -10.66
N ALA A 741 -25.12 -26.97 -11.99
CA ALA A 741 -25.73 -27.91 -12.92
C ALA A 741 -25.02 -29.27 -12.90
N MET A 742 -23.68 -29.27 -12.89
CA MET A 742 -22.85 -30.47 -12.77
C MET A 742 -23.10 -31.21 -11.46
N PHE A 743 -23.28 -30.50 -10.35
CA PHE A 743 -23.57 -31.09 -9.04
C PHE A 743 -24.93 -31.79 -8.97
N ALA A 744 -25.97 -31.24 -9.61
CA ALA A 744 -27.36 -31.72 -9.49
C ALA A 744 -27.79 -32.75 -10.57
N LEU A 745 -26.85 -33.32 -11.33
CA LEU A 745 -27.13 -34.32 -12.37
C LEU A 745 -27.83 -35.56 -11.80
N ALA A 746 -28.93 -35.96 -12.44
CA ALA A 746 -29.59 -37.24 -12.19
C ALA A 746 -28.77 -38.42 -12.74
N ASP A 747 -28.97 -39.60 -12.16
CA ASP A 747 -28.33 -40.85 -12.59
C ASP A 747 -28.55 -41.12 -14.08
N GLY A 748 -27.46 -41.39 -14.80
CA GLY A 748 -27.47 -41.63 -16.25
C GLY A 748 -26.19 -41.19 -16.95
N PRO A 749 -26.14 -41.22 -18.30
CA PRO A 749 -24.91 -41.08 -19.07
C PRO A 749 -24.13 -39.78 -18.84
N ASP A 750 -24.78 -38.68 -18.48
CA ASP A 750 -24.08 -37.41 -18.20
C ASP A 750 -23.50 -37.36 -16.78
N GLN A 751 -24.16 -38.02 -15.81
CA GLN A 751 -23.59 -38.24 -14.49
C GLN A 751 -22.39 -39.21 -14.56
N GLU A 752 -22.48 -40.29 -15.35
CA GLU A 752 -21.35 -41.20 -15.58
C GLU A 752 -20.13 -40.47 -16.19
N LYS A 753 -20.34 -39.62 -17.20
CA LYS A 753 -19.29 -38.75 -17.78
C LYS A 753 -18.71 -37.80 -16.74
N ARG A 754 -19.55 -37.17 -15.90
CA ARG A 754 -19.13 -36.29 -14.80
C ARG A 754 -18.21 -37.02 -13.84
N ASP A 755 -18.61 -38.20 -13.39
CA ASP A 755 -17.83 -39.03 -12.47
C ASP A 755 -16.49 -39.46 -13.06
N VAL A 756 -16.46 -39.88 -14.34
CA VAL A 756 -15.21 -40.23 -15.04
C VAL A 756 -14.27 -39.02 -15.14
N ARG A 757 -14.79 -37.83 -15.43
CA ARG A 757 -13.99 -36.58 -15.48
C ARG A 757 -13.45 -36.18 -14.10
N LEU A 758 -14.23 -36.32 -13.03
CA LEU A 758 -13.76 -36.05 -11.67
C LEU A 758 -12.67 -37.05 -11.24
N ARG A 759 -12.84 -38.35 -11.52
CA ARG A 759 -11.80 -39.37 -11.27
C ARG A 759 -10.49 -39.10 -12.04
N ALA A 760 -10.57 -38.37 -13.16
CA ALA A 760 -9.42 -37.93 -13.94
C ALA A 760 -8.84 -36.56 -13.50
N GLY A 761 -9.36 -35.93 -12.44
CA GLY A 761 -8.87 -34.65 -11.92
C GLY A 761 -9.26 -33.41 -12.76
N ALA A 762 -10.34 -33.48 -13.52
CA ALA A 762 -10.78 -32.40 -14.43
C ALA A 762 -11.19 -31.08 -13.71
N ASP A 763 -11.23 -31.07 -12.38
CA ASP A 763 -11.47 -29.92 -11.52
C ASP A 763 -10.20 -29.06 -11.26
N HIS A 764 -9.00 -29.61 -11.47
CA HIS A 764 -7.73 -28.96 -11.10
C HIS A 764 -7.52 -27.60 -11.78
N GLU A 765 -7.68 -27.51 -13.10
CA GLU A 765 -7.44 -26.26 -13.84
C GLU A 765 -8.46 -25.16 -13.50
N LEU A 766 -9.69 -25.51 -13.11
CA LEU A 766 -10.68 -24.54 -12.64
C LEU A 766 -10.23 -23.90 -11.32
N PHE A 767 -9.80 -24.72 -10.35
CA PHE A 767 -9.32 -24.21 -9.07
C PHE A 767 -8.01 -23.45 -9.20
N LYS A 768 -7.09 -23.92 -10.03
CA LYS A 768 -5.85 -23.21 -10.36
C LYS A 768 -6.13 -21.80 -10.91
N TRP A 769 -6.97 -21.68 -11.94
CA TRP A 769 -7.36 -20.38 -12.53
C TRP A 769 -8.00 -19.43 -11.50
N LEU A 770 -8.84 -19.95 -10.60
CA LEU A 770 -9.43 -19.15 -9.53
C LEU A 770 -8.36 -18.69 -8.51
N TRP A 771 -7.47 -19.59 -8.09
CA TRP A 771 -6.67 -19.41 -6.88
C TRP A 771 -5.30 -18.76 -7.13
N GLU A 772 -4.71 -18.96 -8.31
CA GLU A 772 -3.46 -18.28 -8.71
C GLU A 772 -3.68 -16.78 -8.97
N TYR A 773 -4.92 -16.35 -9.26
CA TYR A 773 -5.25 -14.94 -9.56
C TYR A 773 -4.89 -13.99 -8.41
N ASP A 774 -4.00 -13.03 -8.68
CA ASP A 774 -3.65 -11.93 -7.77
C ASP A 774 -4.40 -10.66 -8.16
N ALA A 775 -5.37 -10.30 -7.32
CA ALA A 775 -6.22 -9.14 -7.57
C ALA A 775 -5.49 -7.80 -7.38
N ALA A 776 -4.53 -7.73 -6.45
CA ALA A 776 -3.79 -6.51 -6.20
C ALA A 776 -2.82 -6.20 -7.35
N GLU A 777 -2.08 -7.20 -7.84
CA GLU A 777 -1.23 -7.01 -9.02
C GLU A 777 -2.06 -6.75 -10.28
N SER A 778 -3.16 -7.48 -10.51
CA SER A 778 -4.02 -7.24 -11.68
C SER A 778 -4.53 -5.79 -11.72
N GLY A 779 -4.90 -5.20 -10.57
CA GLY A 779 -5.23 -3.77 -10.49
C GLY A 779 -4.06 -2.84 -10.80
N ARG A 780 -2.85 -3.13 -10.28
CA ARG A 780 -1.64 -2.36 -10.58
C ARG A 780 -1.27 -2.42 -12.05
N GLU A 781 -1.25 -3.60 -12.66
CA GLU A 781 -0.93 -3.79 -14.08
C GLU A 781 -1.94 -3.09 -15.00
N ALA A 782 -3.24 -3.23 -14.72
CA ALA A 782 -4.28 -2.58 -15.49
C ALA A 782 -4.13 -1.05 -15.45
N TRP A 783 -3.87 -0.47 -14.27
CA TRP A 783 -3.60 0.97 -14.14
C TRP A 783 -2.33 1.40 -14.88
N LYS A 784 -1.21 0.67 -14.72
CA LYS A 784 0.06 0.93 -15.43
C LYS A 784 -0.11 0.88 -16.96
N ASN A 785 -0.97 0.01 -17.48
CA ASN A 785 -1.22 -0.11 -18.92
C ASN A 785 -2.18 0.98 -19.43
N PHE A 786 -3.18 1.33 -18.63
CA PHE A 786 -4.08 2.44 -18.89
C PHE A 786 -3.32 3.78 -18.97
N THR A 787 -2.47 4.10 -17.99
CA THR A 787 -1.71 5.36 -17.98
C THR A 787 -0.73 5.46 -19.14
N LYS A 788 0.04 4.39 -19.43
CA LYS A 788 0.93 4.35 -20.61
C LYS A 788 0.19 4.67 -21.91
N THR A 789 -0.96 4.06 -22.16
CA THR A 789 -1.70 4.27 -23.42
C THR A 789 -2.21 5.72 -23.56
N HIS A 790 -2.60 6.35 -22.45
CA HIS A 790 -3.12 7.71 -22.45
C HIS A 790 -2.03 8.80 -22.44
N GLU A 791 -0.88 8.58 -21.77
CA GLU A 791 0.26 9.51 -21.78
C GLU A 791 0.91 9.66 -23.16
N TYR A 792 0.95 8.59 -23.97
CA TYR A 792 1.54 8.64 -25.32
C TYR A 792 0.56 9.09 -26.42
N GLY A 793 -0.66 9.51 -26.08
CA GLY A 793 -1.65 10.03 -27.05
C GLY A 793 -2.12 9.01 -28.09
N VAL A 794 -1.89 7.71 -27.87
CA VAL A 794 -2.33 6.64 -28.77
C VAL A 794 -3.81 6.41 -28.52
N LYS A 795 -4.67 6.90 -29.42
CA LYS A 795 -6.09 6.55 -29.42
C LYS A 795 -6.23 5.02 -29.39
N PRO A 796 -7.05 4.44 -28.50
CA PRO A 796 -7.28 3.01 -28.52
C PRO A 796 -7.90 2.62 -29.88
N HIS A 797 -7.27 1.68 -30.57
CA HIS A 797 -7.96 0.99 -31.65
C HIS A 797 -9.10 0.18 -31.03
N ASN A 798 -10.31 0.32 -31.61
CA ASN A 798 -11.46 -0.47 -31.20
C ASN A 798 -11.14 -1.96 -31.30
N GLY A 799 -11.35 -2.70 -30.20
CA GLY A 799 -11.23 -4.16 -30.16
C GLY A 799 -10.13 -4.66 -29.22
N ILE A 800 -10.50 -4.91 -27.95
CA ILE A 800 -9.79 -5.90 -27.13
C ILE A 800 -10.35 -7.29 -27.51
N GLU A 801 -10.14 -7.69 -28.76
CA GLU A 801 -10.25 -9.08 -29.22
C GLU A 801 -8.82 -9.60 -29.42
N GLY A 802 -8.17 -10.00 -28.33
CA GLY A 802 -6.74 -10.32 -28.34
C GLY A 802 -6.20 -11.08 -27.13
N ILE A 803 -7.06 -11.63 -26.27
CA ILE A 803 -6.67 -12.59 -25.21
C ILE A 803 -7.68 -13.76 -25.17
N ARG A 804 -7.97 -14.32 -26.34
CA ARG A 804 -8.57 -15.65 -26.49
C ARG A 804 -7.67 -16.47 -27.42
N GLU A 805 -7.55 -17.76 -27.13
CA GLU A 805 -6.80 -18.77 -27.91
C GLU A 805 -5.26 -18.71 -27.85
N SER A 806 -4.68 -19.08 -26.70
CA SER A 806 -3.33 -19.70 -26.68
C SER A 806 -3.07 -20.65 -25.49
N SER A 807 -4.04 -21.51 -25.15
CA SER A 807 -3.82 -22.72 -24.30
C SER A 807 -5.07 -23.61 -24.25
N ILE A 808 -5.42 -24.23 -25.38
CA ILE A 808 -6.23 -25.45 -25.40
C ILE A 808 -5.52 -26.48 -26.28
N LEU A 809 -4.72 -27.32 -25.63
CA LEU A 809 -4.39 -28.70 -26.01
C LEU A 809 -3.87 -29.42 -24.75
#